data_AF-A0A1F4K5F9-F1
#
_entry.id   AF-A0A1F4K5F9-F1
#
_cell.length_a   1.000
_cell.length_b   1.000
_cell.length_c   1.000
_cell.angle_alpha   90.00
_cell.angle_beta   90.00
_cell.angle_gamma   90.00
#
_symmetry.space_group_name_H-M   'P 1'
#
loop_
_entity.id
_entity.type
_entity.pdbx_description
1 polymer ?
#
loop_
_entity_poly.entity_id
_entity_poly.type
_entity_poly.pdbx_seq_one_letter_code
_entity_poly.pdbx_strand_id
1 'polypeptide(L)'
;MNAIVKSICAAGPTVAFTLDRQTVHAYEGESILQAAQRHGVEIPHLCFTEGLRADGNCRACVVEVAGERTLAPSCCRTVSAGMVVQATSERALKSQKMVLEMLLSDMPEVGYKWNDAPLAADGGDATSCAAQGVTSGAAALGSAPGSSYASSKSSPGALPNTAGPGVSTVVGQHGELSWWASRMDVSVRSALAALRRAQPVADVSHPAMAVHLDACIQCTRCVRACREEQVNDVIGYALRGAHSQIVFDLDDAMGDSSCVACGECVQVCPTGALMPKTLIGSQAVDKTVDSVCPFCGVGCLMTYQVRDNQIVGVEGRDGPANHGRLCVKGRFGFDYAHSPQRLTVPLVRKPGVPKDPEALQGLNRHTADWSAVFREATWEEALALAAGPLKDLRDTHGRKALAGFGSAKGSNEEAYLFQKLVRTGFGSNNVDHCTRLCHASSVAALLEGVGSGAVSNQINDVQHSGLIFLIGCNPTNNHPVAATWMKNAAKAGAKIVVADPRGTDIGKHAWRSLQFKADTDVAMLNALIHTIIDEGLADEAFIRNRASNFEALRDNVQGYSPEAMAPICGIPAQTLREVARAYATAKGAMILWGMGVSQHVHGTDNARCLIALATVAGQIGKPGSGLHPLRGQNNVQGASDAGLIPMMFPNYQRVTDPAAHAWFEEFWGMRTPQGRPKAGEAPSGGSAAHEVASVGAPTSLDDQPGYTVVEIMHKALAPDSDPHKVRGMYIMGENPAMSDPDLNHARHALASLSHLVVQDIFMTETAWLADVVLPATAWPEKTGTVSNTDRMVQMGRQAIDPPGQARPDLWIIQQMAQRMGLHWNYGQTDAAAPGRPKQGTAPSGGSAAHEVASVGAMVSAVYEEMRQAMHAAIGGIRWERLERESSVTYPCLSADDPGAPTVFIERFATADGRVHLVPADIIPADERPDADYPFVLITGRQLEHWHTGSMTRRASVLDALEPMATASLCGDDLQALGLVAGDVVTVQSRRGQVALHVRRDDGTPQGAVYIPFAYYEAAANLLTNAALDPFGKIPEFKYCAVALRRGGVPAPVPGYGPAGGVAAL
;
A
#
# COMPACT_ATOMS: atom_id res chain seq x y z
N MET A 1 3.48 22.10 21.45
CA MET A 1 2.28 21.51 22.09
C MET A 1 2.22 20.08 21.60
N ASN A 2 2.13 19.10 22.50
CA ASN A 2 2.45 17.71 22.15
C ASN A 2 1.29 17.07 21.39
N ALA A 3 1.63 16.24 20.39
CA ALA A 3 0.66 15.31 19.82
C ALA A 3 0.19 14.36 20.92
N ILE A 4 -1.11 14.35 21.20
CA ILE A 4 -1.71 13.38 22.11
C ILE A 4 -1.72 12.04 21.37
N VAL A 5 -0.97 11.07 21.88
CA VAL A 5 -0.97 9.70 21.38
C VAL A 5 -2.41 9.16 21.45
N LYS A 6 -2.92 8.61 20.34
CA LYS A 6 -4.22 7.91 20.28
C LYS A 6 -4.18 6.59 21.06
N SER A 7 -4.06 6.69 22.38
CA SER A 7 -4.10 5.58 23.34
C SER A 7 -5.00 5.97 24.50
N ILE A 8 -6.28 6.26 24.21
CA ILE A 8 -7.32 6.58 25.21
C ILE A 8 -7.86 5.29 25.86
N CYS A 9 -6.95 4.34 26.10
CA CYS A 9 -7.12 3.20 27.00
C CYS A 9 -5.99 3.14 28.06
N ALA A 10 -4.96 4.00 27.97
CA ALA A 10 -4.10 4.28 29.10
C ALA A 10 -4.88 5.08 30.14
N ALA A 11 -4.94 4.59 31.38
CA ALA A 11 -5.72 5.19 32.47
C ALA A 11 -5.06 6.47 33.03
N GLY A 12 -5.08 7.54 32.25
CA GLY A 12 -4.68 8.88 32.70
C GLY A 12 -5.60 9.41 33.81
N PRO A 13 -5.15 10.41 34.60
CA PRO A 13 -5.96 11.00 35.65
C PRO A 13 -7.26 11.57 35.08
N THR A 14 -8.37 11.32 35.77
CA THR A 14 -9.69 11.85 35.38
C THR A 14 -10.09 13.04 36.23
N VAL A 15 -10.82 13.95 35.62
CA VAL A 15 -11.30 15.20 36.18
C VAL A 15 -12.81 15.14 36.27
N ALA A 16 -13.34 15.14 37.50
CA ALA A 16 -14.79 15.13 37.74
C ALA A 16 -15.38 16.54 37.54
N PHE A 17 -16.45 16.62 36.76
CA PHE A 17 -17.19 17.85 36.50
C PHE A 17 -18.70 17.55 36.37
N THR A 18 -19.54 18.57 36.35
CA THR A 18 -21.00 18.41 36.18
C THR A 18 -21.40 18.80 34.76
N LEU A 19 -22.07 17.90 34.05
CA LEU A 19 -22.68 18.13 32.74
C LEU A 19 -24.18 17.83 32.84
N ASP A 20 -25.04 18.78 32.51
CA ASP A 20 -26.51 18.63 32.53
C ASP A 20 -27.05 18.01 33.84
N ARG A 21 -26.47 18.46 34.96
CA ARG A 21 -26.76 18.04 36.35
C ARG A 21 -26.24 16.64 36.74
N GLN A 22 -25.58 15.91 35.83
CA GLN A 22 -24.91 14.65 36.14
C GLN A 22 -23.43 14.88 36.42
N THR A 23 -22.85 14.16 37.40
CA THR A 23 -21.39 14.15 37.61
C THR A 23 -20.76 13.17 36.63
N VAL A 24 -19.87 13.68 35.80
CA VAL A 24 -19.18 12.94 34.74
C VAL A 24 -17.66 13.13 34.85
N HIS A 25 -16.92 12.13 34.38
CA HIS A 25 -15.45 12.13 34.40
C HIS A 25 -14.90 12.42 33.00
N ALA A 26 -14.09 13.47 32.88
CA ALA A 26 -13.27 13.75 31.71
C ALA A 26 -11.84 13.21 31.90
N TYR A 27 -11.13 12.94 30.82
CA TYR A 27 -9.67 12.77 30.88
C TYR A 27 -8.97 14.13 30.98
N GLU A 28 -7.78 14.18 31.58
CA GLU A 28 -6.99 15.41 31.59
C GLU A 28 -6.70 15.92 30.16
N GLY A 29 -7.01 17.18 29.89
CA GLY A 29 -6.89 17.79 28.56
C GLY A 29 -8.11 17.64 27.63
N GLU A 30 -9.06 16.76 27.94
CA GLU A 30 -10.25 16.50 27.11
C GLU A 30 -11.18 17.74 27.04
N SER A 31 -11.73 18.01 25.85
CA SER A 31 -12.71 19.08 25.66
C SER A 31 -14.10 18.70 26.19
N ILE A 32 -14.91 19.70 26.55
CA ILE A 32 -16.31 19.48 26.94
C ILE A 32 -17.07 18.70 25.86
N LEU A 33 -16.79 18.94 24.56
CA LEU A 33 -17.46 18.21 23.48
C LEU A 33 -17.12 16.72 23.48
N GLN A 34 -15.84 16.37 23.59
CA GLN A 34 -15.40 14.97 23.60
C GLN A 34 -15.92 14.23 24.85
N ALA A 35 -15.84 14.87 26.02
CA ALA A 35 -16.39 14.31 27.25
C ALA A 35 -17.92 14.13 27.15
N ALA A 36 -18.65 15.09 26.56
CA ALA A 36 -20.09 14.98 26.34
C ALA A 36 -20.43 13.81 25.40
N GLN A 37 -19.77 13.72 24.23
CA GLN A 37 -19.94 12.63 23.27
C GLN A 37 -19.72 11.25 23.93
N ARG A 38 -18.64 11.11 24.71
CA ARG A 38 -18.27 9.86 25.40
C ARG A 38 -19.24 9.47 26.53
N HIS A 39 -20.02 10.41 27.06
CA HIS A 39 -21.11 10.17 28.03
C HIS A 39 -22.51 10.23 27.38
N GLY A 40 -22.61 10.19 26.05
CA GLY A 40 -23.89 10.17 25.32
C GLY A 40 -24.66 11.49 25.31
N VAL A 41 -24.05 12.60 25.71
CA VAL A 41 -24.64 13.95 25.69
C VAL A 41 -24.33 14.61 24.35
N GLU A 42 -25.37 14.81 23.54
CA GLU A 42 -25.23 15.39 22.21
C GLU A 42 -25.14 16.92 22.24
N ILE A 43 -24.20 17.48 21.46
CA ILE A 43 -24.02 18.91 21.28
C ILE A 43 -23.81 19.17 19.78
N PRO A 44 -24.59 20.08 19.14
CA PRO A 44 -24.50 20.31 17.70
C PRO A 44 -23.15 20.87 17.27
N HIS A 45 -22.53 20.30 16.24
CA HIS A 45 -21.20 20.71 15.78
C HIS A 45 -21.01 20.47 14.27
N LEU A 46 -20.31 21.41 13.62
CA LEU A 46 -20.08 21.41 12.16
C LEU A 46 -18.64 21.77 11.74
N CYS A 47 -17.83 22.38 12.62
CA CYS A 47 -16.40 22.64 12.36
C CYS A 47 -15.45 21.72 13.13
N PHE A 48 -15.94 21.06 14.18
CA PHE A 48 -15.22 20.01 14.90
C PHE A 48 -15.34 18.70 14.11
N THR A 49 -14.24 17.96 14.02
CA THR A 49 -14.17 16.55 13.61
C THR A 49 -12.93 15.99 14.29
N GLU A 50 -12.84 14.68 14.47
CA GLU A 50 -11.69 14.07 15.13
C GLU A 50 -10.40 14.23 14.27
N GLY A 51 -9.23 14.12 14.90
CA GLY A 51 -7.93 14.38 14.28
C GLY A 51 -7.61 15.87 14.06
N LEU A 52 -8.56 16.67 13.59
CA LEU A 52 -8.33 18.09 13.29
C LEU A 52 -8.41 19.01 14.53
N ARG A 53 -7.48 19.96 14.60
CA ARG A 53 -7.45 21.04 15.60
C ARG A 53 -8.79 21.79 15.68
N ALA A 54 -9.31 22.02 16.88
CA ALA A 54 -10.62 22.65 17.09
C ALA A 54 -10.58 24.19 17.03
N ASP A 55 -11.08 24.78 15.94
CA ASP A 55 -11.18 26.24 15.76
C ASP A 55 -12.42 26.87 16.43
N GLY A 56 -13.49 26.11 16.67
CA GLY A 56 -14.77 26.63 17.18
C GLY A 56 -15.58 27.49 16.19
N ASN A 57 -15.09 27.69 14.95
CA ASN A 57 -15.64 28.59 13.93
C ASN A 57 -17.16 28.51 13.72
N CYS A 58 -17.75 27.30 13.66
CA CYS A 58 -19.18 27.17 13.37
C CYS A 58 -20.11 27.76 14.43
N ARG A 59 -19.63 27.99 15.66
CA ARG A 59 -20.41 28.42 16.85
C ARG A 59 -21.63 27.56 17.20
N ALA A 60 -21.90 26.46 16.50
CA ALA A 60 -23.00 25.55 16.82
C ALA A 60 -22.82 24.92 18.21
N CYS A 61 -21.60 24.51 18.56
CA CYS A 61 -21.32 23.75 19.79
C CYS A 61 -21.23 24.62 21.07
N VAL A 62 -22.07 25.65 21.19
CA VAL A 62 -22.04 26.56 22.35
C VAL A 62 -22.83 26.00 23.54
N VAL A 63 -22.20 26.00 24.71
CA VAL A 63 -22.75 25.56 25.99
C VAL A 63 -22.67 26.66 27.04
N GLU A 64 -23.46 26.55 28.10
CA GLU A 64 -23.41 27.47 29.24
C GLU A 64 -22.50 26.89 30.34
N VAL A 65 -21.58 27.70 30.87
CA VAL A 65 -20.67 27.32 31.95
C VAL A 65 -20.94 28.21 33.15
N ALA A 66 -21.12 27.63 34.33
CA ALA A 66 -21.49 28.39 35.53
C ALA A 66 -20.41 29.42 35.89
N GLY A 67 -20.85 30.68 36.05
CA GLY A 67 -19.96 31.83 36.29
C GLY A 67 -19.44 32.52 35.03
N GLU A 68 -19.55 31.92 33.83
CA GLU A 68 -19.15 32.57 32.58
C GLU A 68 -20.28 33.44 32.01
N ARG A 69 -19.97 34.71 31.69
CA ARG A 69 -20.96 35.65 31.10
C ARG A 69 -21.40 35.24 29.70
N THR A 70 -20.56 34.51 28.95
CA THR A 70 -20.76 34.15 27.54
C THR A 70 -20.86 32.65 27.36
N LEU A 71 -21.64 32.18 26.37
CA LEU A 71 -21.64 30.76 26.02
C LEU A 71 -20.29 30.34 25.43
N ALA A 72 -19.73 29.24 25.94
CA ALA A 72 -18.42 28.73 25.55
C ALA A 72 -18.55 27.68 24.42
N PRO A 73 -17.69 27.69 23.40
CA PRO A 73 -17.65 26.61 22.39
C PRO A 73 -17.04 25.35 23.02
N SER A 74 -17.84 24.29 23.19
CA SER A 74 -17.45 23.07 23.91
C SER A 74 -16.24 22.34 23.31
N CYS A 75 -16.02 22.44 22.00
CA CYS A 75 -14.86 21.83 21.33
C CYS A 75 -13.51 22.54 21.61
N CYS A 76 -13.53 23.79 22.07
CA CYS A 76 -12.32 24.57 22.38
C CYS A 76 -12.12 24.79 23.89
N ARG A 77 -13.00 24.22 24.73
CA ARG A 77 -12.97 24.39 26.19
C ARG A 77 -12.61 23.06 26.84
N THR A 78 -11.38 22.94 27.34
CA THR A 78 -10.94 21.83 28.19
C THR A 78 -11.74 21.80 29.49
N VAL A 79 -12.09 20.61 29.95
CA VAL A 79 -12.78 20.40 31.24
C VAL A 79 -11.87 20.79 32.42
N SER A 80 -12.46 21.17 33.57
CA SER A 80 -11.72 21.46 34.80
C SER A 80 -12.48 20.93 36.02
N ALA A 81 -11.77 20.64 37.11
CA ALA A 81 -12.35 20.02 38.29
C ALA A 81 -13.47 20.89 38.90
N GLY A 82 -14.65 20.31 39.10
CA GLY A 82 -15.82 21.04 39.61
C GLY A 82 -16.43 22.05 38.64
N MET A 83 -16.04 22.07 37.36
CA MET A 83 -16.71 22.86 36.33
C MET A 83 -18.18 22.40 36.21
N VAL A 84 -19.12 23.34 36.13
CA VAL A 84 -20.55 23.05 35.94
C VAL A 84 -20.97 23.57 34.58
N VAL A 85 -21.40 22.65 33.71
CA VAL A 85 -21.77 22.87 32.31
C VAL A 85 -23.24 22.51 32.09
N GLN A 86 -23.93 23.34 31.32
CA GLN A 86 -25.25 23.05 30.78
C GLN A 86 -25.20 23.12 29.25
N ALA A 87 -25.28 21.95 28.60
CA ALA A 87 -25.43 21.83 27.15
C ALA A 87 -26.87 22.11 26.71
N THR A 88 -27.85 21.71 27.53
CA THR A 88 -29.29 21.84 27.27
C THR A 88 -29.97 23.03 27.97
N SER A 89 -29.22 24.07 28.37
CA SER A 89 -29.84 25.30 28.90
C SER A 89 -30.68 26.00 27.83
N GLU A 90 -31.78 26.67 28.20
CA GLU A 90 -32.63 27.43 27.26
C GLU A 90 -31.79 28.40 26.42
N ARG A 91 -30.82 29.05 27.08
CA ARG A 91 -29.90 30.02 26.48
C ARG A 91 -28.95 29.35 25.48
N ALA A 92 -28.39 28.19 25.81
CA ALA A 92 -27.55 27.40 24.93
C ALA A 92 -28.35 26.93 23.71
N LEU A 93 -29.46 26.21 23.91
CA LEU A 93 -30.35 25.69 22.87
C LEU A 93 -30.83 26.80 21.91
N LYS A 94 -31.21 27.97 22.43
CA LYS A 94 -31.65 29.12 21.62
C LYS A 94 -30.53 29.66 20.73
N SER A 95 -29.29 29.68 21.23
CA SER A 95 -28.12 30.08 20.43
C SER A 95 -27.74 29.01 19.39
N GLN A 96 -27.83 27.73 19.76
CA GLN A 96 -27.56 26.60 18.89
C GLN A 96 -28.53 26.57 17.70
N LYS A 97 -29.85 26.62 17.96
CA LYS A 97 -30.90 26.69 16.91
C LYS A 97 -30.71 27.89 15.98
N MET A 98 -30.43 29.08 16.53
CA MET A 98 -30.20 30.31 15.75
C MET A 98 -29.02 30.17 14.77
N VAL A 99 -27.92 29.54 15.20
CA VAL A 99 -26.75 29.29 14.34
C VAL A 99 -27.12 28.33 13.20
N LEU A 100 -27.81 27.23 13.50
CA LEU A 100 -28.25 26.28 12.46
C LEU A 100 -29.23 26.92 11.47
N GLU A 101 -30.15 27.78 11.94
CA GLU A 101 -31.09 28.50 11.08
C GLU A 101 -30.38 29.45 10.11
N MET A 102 -29.41 30.23 10.59
CA MET A 102 -28.63 31.14 9.74
C MET A 102 -27.82 30.38 8.69
N LEU A 103 -27.14 29.30 9.08
CA LEU A 103 -26.36 28.47 8.14
C LEU A 103 -27.26 27.80 7.09
N LEU A 104 -28.43 27.29 7.51
CA LEU A 104 -29.38 26.64 6.60
C LEU A 104 -30.06 27.63 5.64
N SER A 105 -30.23 28.90 6.04
CA SER A 105 -30.83 29.94 5.19
C SER A 105 -30.00 30.27 3.94
N ASP A 106 -28.69 30.08 4.03
CA ASP A 106 -27.74 30.43 2.96
C ASP A 106 -27.40 29.25 2.04
N MET A 107 -27.87 28.04 2.34
CA MET A 107 -27.71 26.84 1.51
C MET A 107 -28.51 26.91 0.20
N PRO A 108 -28.06 26.22 -0.86
CA PRO A 108 -28.81 26.03 -2.10
C PRO A 108 -30.13 25.27 -1.87
N GLU A 109 -31.04 25.31 -2.84
CA GLU A 109 -32.37 24.66 -2.73
C GLU A 109 -32.32 23.15 -2.95
N VAL A 110 -31.29 22.67 -3.65
CA VAL A 110 -30.93 21.25 -3.74
C VAL A 110 -29.50 21.12 -3.21
N GLY A 111 -29.26 20.21 -2.27
CA GLY A 111 -27.93 19.97 -1.71
C GLY A 111 -27.16 18.85 -2.39
N TYR A 112 -25.88 18.68 -2.05
CA TYR A 112 -24.96 17.75 -2.74
C TYR A 112 -24.61 16.49 -1.93
N LYS A 113 -24.95 16.44 -0.63
CA LYS A 113 -24.63 15.32 0.28
C LYS A 113 -25.88 14.99 1.09
N TRP A 114 -26.64 13.99 0.63
CA TRP A 114 -27.93 13.65 1.22
C TRP A 114 -27.74 12.59 2.30
N ASN A 115 -27.91 12.99 3.55
CA ASN A 115 -28.02 12.03 4.65
C ASN A 115 -29.39 11.36 4.51
N ASP A 116 -29.39 10.13 3.99
CA ASP A 116 -30.57 9.28 3.93
C ASP A 116 -30.92 8.76 5.35
N ALA A 117 -32.17 8.33 5.57
CA ALA A 117 -32.48 7.57 6.78
C ALA A 117 -31.72 6.22 6.74
N PRO A 118 -31.29 5.71 7.90
CA PRO A 118 -30.76 4.36 7.95
C PRO A 118 -31.84 3.38 7.45
N LEU A 119 -31.45 2.52 6.51
CA LEU A 119 -32.22 1.30 6.24
C LEU A 119 -32.43 0.57 7.57
N ALA A 120 -33.64 0.09 7.80
CA ALA A 120 -33.95 -0.67 9.02
C ALA A 120 -33.15 -1.97 8.99
N ALA A 121 -32.03 -2.00 9.72
CA ALA A 121 -31.20 -3.19 9.82
C ALA A 121 -31.95 -4.29 10.56
N ASP A 122 -32.12 -5.44 9.94
CA ASP A 122 -32.57 -6.66 10.62
C ASP A 122 -31.59 -6.96 11.77
N GLY A 123 -32.17 -7.24 12.95
CA GLY A 123 -31.51 -6.97 14.23
C GLY A 123 -30.20 -7.74 14.49
N GLY A 124 -29.08 -7.00 14.55
CA GLY A 124 -27.84 -7.41 15.19
C GLY A 124 -27.43 -6.39 16.25
N ASP A 125 -27.53 -6.77 17.53
CA ASP A 125 -27.38 -5.83 18.65
C ASP A 125 -25.96 -5.26 18.80
N ALA A 126 -25.86 -3.93 18.76
CA ALA A 126 -24.61 -3.19 18.96
C ALA A 126 -24.24 -3.02 20.46
N THR A 127 -24.52 -4.02 21.31
CA THR A 127 -24.21 -3.98 22.75
C THR A 127 -23.74 -5.33 23.31
N SER A 128 -22.43 -5.53 23.41
CA SER A 128 -21.83 -6.09 24.65
C SER A 128 -20.29 -6.12 24.61
N CYS A 129 -19.68 -5.58 25.65
CA CYS A 129 -18.35 -5.99 26.10
C CYS A 129 -18.31 -5.89 27.63
N ALA A 130 -17.69 -6.89 28.28
CA ALA A 130 -17.47 -7.01 29.73
C ALA A 130 -18.71 -7.05 30.67
N ALA A 131 -19.18 -8.27 30.98
CA ALA A 131 -19.47 -8.72 32.35
C ALA A 131 -19.55 -10.26 32.40
N GLN A 132 -19.39 -10.87 33.58
CA GLN A 132 -19.31 -12.33 33.76
C GLN A 132 -20.52 -12.91 34.51
N GLY A 133 -21.06 -14.04 34.03
CA GLY A 133 -21.42 -15.18 34.90
C GLY A 133 -22.91 -15.50 35.22
N VAL A 134 -23.14 -16.81 35.34
CA VAL A 134 -24.11 -17.49 36.25
C VAL A 134 -25.63 -17.54 35.89
N THR A 135 -25.95 -18.49 35.00
CA THR A 135 -27.08 -19.47 35.06
C THR A 135 -28.59 -19.10 35.18
N SER A 136 -29.36 -19.72 34.26
CA SER A 136 -30.71 -20.35 34.43
C SER A 136 -32.01 -19.52 34.30
N GLY A 137 -33.09 -20.16 33.80
CA GLY A 137 -34.48 -19.79 34.19
C GLY A 137 -35.56 -19.54 33.10
N ALA A 138 -35.99 -20.57 32.37
CA ALA A 138 -37.30 -20.77 31.71
C ALA A 138 -38.36 -19.62 31.54
N ALA A 139 -38.65 -19.30 30.26
CA ALA A 139 -39.96 -19.37 29.56
C ALA A 139 -41.26 -18.61 30.01
N ALA A 140 -41.89 -17.94 29.01
CA ALA A 140 -43.31 -18.10 28.55
C ALA A 140 -44.31 -16.90 28.57
N LEU A 141 -45.16 -16.86 27.52
CA LEU A 141 -46.53 -16.28 27.38
C LEU A 141 -46.78 -14.74 27.25
N GLY A 142 -47.57 -14.35 26.22
CA GLY A 142 -48.88 -13.69 26.51
C GLY A 142 -49.37 -12.43 25.75
N SER A 143 -49.93 -12.56 24.53
CA SER A 143 -51.16 -11.86 24.00
C SER A 143 -51.28 -10.30 23.84
N ALA A 144 -52.05 -9.88 22.82
CA ALA A 144 -52.59 -8.52 22.54
C ALA A 144 -54.16 -8.54 22.66
N PRO A 145 -55.06 -7.73 22.00
CA PRO A 145 -54.97 -6.53 21.12
C PRO A 145 -56.10 -5.44 21.30
N GLY A 146 -56.23 -4.47 20.35
CA GLY A 146 -57.45 -3.65 20.06
C GLY A 146 -57.23 -2.11 19.99
N SER A 147 -58.10 -1.21 19.49
CA SER A 147 -59.31 -1.18 18.63
C SER A 147 -59.83 0.31 18.60
N SER A 148 -60.57 0.95 17.66
CA SER A 148 -61.01 0.71 16.27
C SER A 148 -61.81 1.93 15.68
N TYR A 149 -61.55 2.37 14.44
CA TYR A 149 -62.42 3.14 13.48
C TYR A 149 -62.99 4.54 13.87
N ALA A 150 -62.72 5.65 13.13
CA ALA A 150 -63.26 6.14 11.82
C ALA A 150 -64.63 6.90 11.93
N SER A 151 -65.16 7.77 11.05
CA SER A 151 -64.96 8.23 9.63
C SER A 151 -65.71 9.60 9.41
N SER A 152 -65.99 10.27 8.26
CA SER A 152 -65.79 10.11 6.79
C SER A 152 -66.07 11.45 6.01
N LYS A 153 -65.57 11.59 4.75
CA LYS A 153 -66.07 12.42 3.59
C LYS A 153 -66.10 13.96 3.72
N SER A 154 -65.62 14.78 2.76
CA SER A 154 -65.90 14.75 1.30
C SER A 154 -64.90 15.60 0.46
N SER A 155 -64.95 15.52 -0.89
CA SER A 155 -64.08 16.25 -1.86
C SER A 155 -64.81 16.35 -3.23
N PRO A 156 -64.38 17.18 -4.23
CA PRO A 156 -63.29 16.75 -5.14
C PRO A 156 -62.42 17.89 -5.77
N GLY A 157 -61.29 17.50 -6.38
CA GLY A 157 -60.43 18.37 -7.22
C GLY A 157 -58.99 17.84 -7.25
N ALA A 158 -58.59 17.11 -8.30
CA ALA A 158 -57.47 16.17 -8.21
C ALA A 158 -56.19 16.55 -8.99
N LEU A 159 -55.05 16.23 -8.40
CA LEU A 159 -53.79 15.90 -9.08
C LEU A 159 -53.57 14.38 -9.00
N PRO A 160 -53.03 13.71 -10.03
CA PRO A 160 -52.61 12.32 -9.92
C PRO A 160 -51.23 12.24 -9.24
N ASN A 161 -51.20 11.65 -8.03
CA ASN A 161 -49.97 11.26 -7.35
C ASN A 161 -49.96 9.74 -7.19
N THR A 162 -48.88 9.07 -7.58
CA THR A 162 -48.72 7.61 -7.49
C THR A 162 -47.43 7.27 -6.75
N ALA A 163 -47.43 7.49 -5.43
CA ALA A 163 -46.41 6.95 -4.55
C ALA A 163 -46.64 5.44 -4.35
N GLY A 164 -45.61 4.63 -4.59
CA GLY A 164 -45.58 3.22 -4.18
C GLY A 164 -45.15 3.07 -2.71
N PRO A 165 -45.42 1.91 -2.08
CA PRO A 165 -44.98 1.65 -0.70
C PRO A 165 -43.47 1.38 -0.66
N GLY A 166 -42.68 2.42 -0.42
CA GLY A 166 -41.20 2.36 -0.39
C GLY A 166 -40.53 3.72 -0.21
N VAL A 167 -41.13 4.61 0.60
CA VAL A 167 -40.61 5.98 0.78
C VAL A 167 -39.46 5.97 1.78
N SER A 168 -38.23 6.04 1.28
CA SER A 168 -37.07 6.43 2.08
C SER A 168 -37.27 7.88 2.57
N THR A 169 -37.25 8.09 3.88
CA THR A 169 -37.32 9.43 4.47
C THR A 169 -35.93 10.06 4.49
N VAL A 170 -35.62 10.92 3.51
CA VAL A 170 -34.36 11.67 3.47
C VAL A 170 -34.23 12.52 4.74
N VAL A 171 -33.16 12.31 5.53
CA VAL A 171 -32.88 13.04 6.78
C VAL A 171 -32.27 14.43 6.49
N GLY A 172 -31.64 14.59 5.32
CA GLY A 172 -31.58 15.89 4.65
C GLY A 172 -30.37 16.10 3.74
N GLN A 173 -30.51 17.05 2.80
CA GLN A 173 -29.66 17.19 1.62
C GLN A 173 -28.34 17.98 1.81
N HIS A 174 -28.12 18.63 2.95
CA HIS A 174 -26.91 19.41 3.25
C HIS A 174 -26.05 18.72 4.34
N GLY A 175 -25.98 17.39 4.30
CA GLY A 175 -25.18 16.57 5.21
C GLY A 175 -25.44 16.84 6.70
N GLU A 176 -24.35 17.02 7.45
CA GLU A 176 -24.39 17.27 8.91
C GLU A 176 -25.25 18.48 9.30
N LEU A 177 -25.31 19.52 8.45
CA LEU A 177 -26.13 20.70 8.74
C LEU A 177 -27.63 20.37 8.74
N SER A 178 -28.10 19.64 7.73
CA SER A 178 -29.50 19.19 7.70
C SER A 178 -29.81 18.21 8.82
N TRP A 179 -28.88 17.30 9.12
CA TRP A 179 -29.03 16.33 10.21
C TRP A 179 -29.21 17.02 11.57
N TRP A 180 -28.34 17.99 11.90
CA TRP A 180 -28.49 18.78 13.13
C TRP A 180 -29.73 19.66 13.12
N ALA A 181 -30.09 20.29 12.00
CA ALA A 181 -31.30 21.11 11.89
C ALA A 181 -32.59 20.28 12.09
N SER A 182 -32.65 19.08 11.51
CA SER A 182 -33.75 18.13 11.71
C SER A 182 -33.82 17.64 13.15
N ARG A 183 -32.70 17.14 13.70
CA ARG A 183 -32.60 16.63 15.07
C ARG A 183 -32.93 17.67 16.14
N MET A 184 -32.72 18.94 15.84
CA MET A 184 -33.03 20.06 16.74
C MET A 184 -34.35 20.77 16.43
N ASP A 185 -35.17 20.34 15.45
CA ASP A 185 -36.38 21.06 15.01
C ASP A 185 -36.08 22.54 14.69
N VAL A 186 -35.34 22.75 13.59
CA VAL A 186 -34.94 24.07 13.08
C VAL A 186 -35.40 24.21 11.63
N SER A 187 -36.18 25.25 11.36
CA SER A 187 -36.62 25.65 10.02
C SER A 187 -36.30 27.13 9.77
N VAL A 188 -36.01 27.48 8.52
CA VAL A 188 -35.60 28.83 8.13
C VAL A 188 -36.80 29.76 8.04
N ARG A 189 -36.82 30.85 8.82
CA ARG A 189 -37.84 31.90 8.66
C ARG A 189 -37.67 32.65 7.33
N SER A 190 -38.78 33.06 6.72
CA SER A 190 -38.78 33.80 5.45
C SER A 190 -37.88 35.05 5.43
N ALA A 191 -37.79 35.76 6.56
CA ALA A 191 -36.94 36.94 6.72
C ALA A 191 -35.42 36.64 6.69
N LEU A 192 -34.98 35.40 6.92
CA LEU A 192 -33.58 34.99 6.70
C LEU A 192 -33.38 34.42 5.29
N ALA A 193 -34.35 33.65 4.77
CA ALA A 193 -34.29 33.18 3.37
C ALA A 193 -34.18 34.34 2.36
N ALA A 194 -34.82 35.47 2.64
CA ALA A 194 -34.71 36.71 1.86
C ALA A 194 -33.34 37.41 1.92
N LEU A 195 -32.39 36.91 2.72
CA LEU A 195 -31.03 37.43 2.87
C LEU A 195 -29.94 36.47 2.34
N ARG A 196 -30.33 35.33 1.75
CA ARG A 196 -29.44 34.36 1.09
C ARG A 196 -28.50 35.07 0.09
N ARG A 197 -27.20 34.75 0.11
CA ARG A 197 -26.22 35.37 -0.79
C ARG A 197 -26.41 34.94 -2.26
N ALA A 198 -25.81 35.71 -3.17
CA ALA A 198 -25.60 35.26 -4.54
C ALA A 198 -24.67 34.04 -4.52
N GLN A 199 -25.14 32.92 -5.07
CA GLN A 199 -24.44 31.65 -4.99
C GLN A 199 -23.30 31.58 -6.03
N PRO A 200 -22.09 31.13 -5.66
CA PRO A 200 -20.97 31.01 -6.58
C PRO A 200 -21.19 29.92 -7.62
N VAL A 201 -20.47 30.01 -8.73
CA VAL A 201 -20.43 28.95 -9.75
C VAL A 201 -19.68 27.74 -9.18
N ALA A 202 -20.14 26.53 -9.50
CA ALA A 202 -19.47 25.30 -9.13
C ALA A 202 -18.22 25.07 -9.99
N ASP A 203 -17.11 24.67 -9.36
CA ASP A 203 -15.91 24.22 -10.06
C ASP A 203 -15.93 22.68 -10.16
N VAL A 204 -15.78 22.19 -11.39
CA VAL A 204 -15.76 20.77 -11.74
C VAL A 204 -14.55 20.38 -12.59
N SER A 205 -13.51 21.24 -12.63
CA SER A 205 -12.25 21.00 -13.36
C SER A 205 -11.56 19.70 -12.93
N HIS A 206 -11.40 19.47 -11.63
CA HIS A 206 -10.63 18.35 -11.09
C HIS A 206 -11.27 16.98 -11.42
N PRO A 207 -10.56 16.01 -12.02
CA PRO A 207 -11.14 14.73 -12.46
C PRO A 207 -11.90 13.95 -11.37
N ALA A 208 -11.37 13.93 -10.14
CA ALA A 208 -11.94 13.16 -9.02
C ALA A 208 -13.07 13.85 -8.21
N MET A 209 -13.12 15.18 -8.22
CA MET A 209 -13.77 15.97 -7.16
C MET A 209 -14.60 17.12 -7.75
N ALA A 210 -15.65 17.52 -7.05
CA ALA A 210 -16.49 18.66 -7.38
C ALA A 210 -16.53 19.67 -6.23
N VAL A 211 -16.55 20.95 -6.58
CA VAL A 211 -16.45 22.09 -5.67
C VAL A 211 -17.73 22.92 -5.76
N HIS A 212 -18.47 22.92 -4.67
CA HIS A 212 -19.80 23.52 -4.54
C HIS A 212 -19.78 24.55 -3.39
N LEU A 213 -19.19 25.73 -3.64
CA LEU A 213 -19.00 26.75 -2.61
C LEU A 213 -20.28 27.48 -2.18
N ASP A 214 -21.40 27.21 -2.85
CA ASP A 214 -22.75 27.56 -2.42
C ASP A 214 -23.16 26.78 -1.15
N ALA A 215 -22.84 25.49 -1.09
CA ALA A 215 -23.01 24.67 0.12
C ALA A 215 -21.94 24.91 1.21
N CYS A 216 -21.03 25.89 1.06
CA CYS A 216 -19.90 26.09 1.97
C CYS A 216 -20.23 26.91 3.22
N ILE A 217 -20.29 26.24 4.37
CA ILE A 217 -20.47 26.86 5.70
C ILE A 217 -19.18 27.43 6.33
N GLN A 218 -18.15 27.74 5.54
CA GLN A 218 -16.87 28.34 5.98
C GLN A 218 -16.17 27.62 7.18
N CYS A 219 -16.45 26.33 7.41
CA CYS A 219 -16.10 25.62 8.65
C CYS A 219 -14.59 25.31 8.87
N THR A 220 -13.71 25.75 7.97
CA THR A 220 -12.25 25.53 7.93
C THR A 220 -11.74 24.08 8.00
N ARG A 221 -12.60 23.05 8.05
CA ARG A 221 -12.16 21.65 8.09
C ARG A 221 -11.27 21.28 6.90
N CYS A 222 -11.65 21.65 5.68
CA CYS A 222 -10.86 21.43 4.46
C CYS A 222 -9.49 22.14 4.48
N VAL A 223 -9.44 23.37 5.01
CA VAL A 223 -8.19 24.12 5.23
C VAL A 223 -7.29 23.36 6.22
N ARG A 224 -7.81 22.97 7.38
CA ARG A 224 -7.06 22.20 8.38
C ARG A 224 -6.57 20.85 7.84
N ALA A 225 -7.43 20.12 7.12
CA ALA A 225 -7.05 18.89 6.43
C ALA A 225 -5.89 19.08 5.43
N CYS A 226 -5.94 20.12 4.58
CA CYS A 226 -4.90 20.36 3.58
C CYS A 226 -3.60 20.90 4.19
N ARG A 227 -3.69 21.84 5.14
CA ARG A 227 -2.55 22.61 5.67
C ARG A 227 -1.90 21.99 6.91
N GLU A 228 -2.68 21.44 7.82
CA GLU A 228 -2.21 20.89 9.10
C GLU A 228 -2.01 19.38 9.02
N GLU A 229 -2.96 18.63 8.44
CA GLU A 229 -2.95 17.16 8.44
C GLU A 229 -2.15 16.55 7.28
N GLN A 230 -2.46 16.93 6.03
CA GLN A 230 -1.76 16.43 4.84
C GLN A 230 -0.49 17.24 4.51
N VAL A 231 -0.41 18.49 5.00
CA VAL A 231 0.69 19.44 4.76
C VAL A 231 1.00 19.62 3.25
N ASN A 232 -0.04 19.90 2.45
CA ASN A 232 0.08 20.24 1.03
C ASN A 232 -0.10 21.75 0.77
N ASP A 233 -0.70 22.47 1.72
CA ASP A 233 -0.89 23.93 1.78
C ASP A 233 -1.78 24.61 0.70
N VAL A 234 -2.27 23.85 -0.29
CA VAL A 234 -3.11 24.30 -1.43
C VAL A 234 -4.39 25.07 -1.05
N ILE A 235 -5.11 24.67 0.01
CA ILE A 235 -6.44 25.23 0.32
C ILE A 235 -6.33 26.46 1.24
N GLY A 236 -6.66 27.63 0.71
CA GLY A 236 -6.68 28.91 1.41
C GLY A 236 -8.07 29.31 1.97
N TYR A 237 -8.10 30.48 2.60
CA TYR A 237 -9.30 31.19 3.03
C TYR A 237 -9.10 32.68 2.79
N ALA A 238 -9.76 33.21 1.76
CA ALA A 238 -9.53 34.56 1.23
C ALA A 238 -10.63 35.55 1.61
N LEU A 239 -10.39 36.83 1.31
CA LEU A 239 -11.31 37.95 1.52
C LEU A 239 -11.70 38.12 3.01
N ARG A 240 -12.83 38.81 3.31
CA ARG A 240 -13.23 39.13 4.70
C ARG A 240 -14.73 39.36 4.83
N GLY A 241 -15.29 38.96 5.98
CA GLY A 241 -16.71 39.16 6.30
C GLY A 241 -17.63 38.32 5.42
N ALA A 242 -18.73 38.90 4.95
CA ALA A 242 -19.67 38.23 4.05
C ALA A 242 -19.07 37.80 2.69
N HIS A 243 -17.90 38.35 2.32
CA HIS A 243 -17.17 37.99 1.09
C HIS A 243 -16.14 36.87 1.29
N SER A 244 -15.98 36.33 2.51
CA SER A 244 -14.93 35.33 2.76
C SER A 244 -15.19 34.02 1.99
N GLN A 245 -14.17 33.45 1.35
CA GLN A 245 -14.33 32.19 0.59
C GLN A 245 -13.15 31.23 0.77
N ILE A 246 -13.41 29.95 0.50
CA ILE A 246 -12.36 28.95 0.31
C ILE A 246 -11.78 29.15 -1.10
N VAL A 247 -10.45 29.06 -1.21
CA VAL A 247 -9.71 29.22 -2.48
C VAL A 247 -8.68 28.11 -2.63
N PHE A 248 -8.23 27.85 -3.86
CA PHE A 248 -7.08 26.98 -4.15
C PHE A 248 -5.95 27.85 -4.68
N ASP A 249 -4.73 27.68 -4.14
CA ASP A 249 -3.54 28.48 -4.44
C ASP A 249 -3.79 30.00 -4.58
N LEU A 250 -3.94 30.54 -5.79
CA LEU A 250 -4.17 31.96 -6.07
C LEU A 250 -5.60 32.31 -6.53
N ASP A 251 -6.60 31.55 -6.04
CA ASP A 251 -8.00 31.53 -6.51
C ASP A 251 -8.15 30.81 -7.87
N ASP A 252 -7.27 29.84 -8.11
CA ASP A 252 -7.27 28.94 -9.26
C ASP A 252 -8.38 27.86 -9.13
N ALA A 253 -8.80 27.26 -10.25
CA ALA A 253 -9.69 26.11 -10.22
C ALA A 253 -8.97 24.88 -9.64
N MET A 254 -9.70 23.96 -8.98
CA MET A 254 -9.07 22.85 -8.26
C MET A 254 -8.24 21.94 -9.18
N GLY A 255 -8.62 21.77 -10.44
CA GLY A 255 -7.89 20.99 -11.43
C GLY A 255 -6.62 21.65 -11.96
N ASP A 256 -6.54 22.99 -11.91
CA ASP A 256 -5.38 23.77 -12.34
C ASP A 256 -4.42 24.09 -11.18
N SER A 257 -4.90 24.03 -9.94
CA SER A 257 -4.13 24.20 -8.71
C SER A 257 -3.14 23.05 -8.44
N SER A 258 -2.20 23.25 -7.50
CA SER A 258 -1.23 22.25 -7.03
C SER A 258 -1.84 21.08 -6.20
N CYS A 259 -3.12 20.79 -6.38
CA CYS A 259 -3.87 19.79 -5.62
C CYS A 259 -3.47 18.36 -6.00
N VAL A 260 -2.62 17.73 -5.17
CA VAL A 260 -2.20 16.31 -5.25
C VAL A 260 -3.30 15.27 -4.98
N ALA A 261 -4.57 15.62 -5.25
CA ALA A 261 -5.74 14.74 -5.27
C ALA A 261 -5.94 13.76 -4.08
N CYS A 262 -5.43 14.08 -2.88
CA CYS A 262 -5.50 13.19 -1.71
C CYS A 262 -6.92 12.92 -1.17
N GLY A 263 -7.87 13.82 -1.47
CA GLY A 263 -9.27 13.73 -1.03
C GLY A 263 -9.52 13.91 0.46
N GLU A 264 -8.53 14.34 1.26
CA GLU A 264 -8.75 14.63 2.68
C GLU A 264 -9.78 15.75 2.88
N CYS A 265 -9.78 16.75 2.00
CA CYS A 265 -10.71 17.87 2.02
C CYS A 265 -12.17 17.49 1.73
N VAL A 266 -12.42 16.42 0.97
CA VAL A 266 -13.76 15.89 0.72
C VAL A 266 -14.21 14.94 1.84
N GLN A 267 -13.29 14.12 2.38
CA GLN A 267 -13.56 13.25 3.54
C GLN A 267 -14.08 14.06 4.74
N VAL A 268 -13.47 15.21 5.05
CA VAL A 268 -13.88 16.03 6.20
C VAL A 268 -15.05 16.99 5.93
N CYS A 269 -15.63 17.01 4.71
CA CYS A 269 -16.63 18.00 4.34
C CYS A 269 -18.03 17.70 4.95
N PRO A 270 -18.58 18.60 5.79
CA PRO A 270 -19.86 18.35 6.49
C PRO A 270 -21.09 18.46 5.59
N THR A 271 -21.06 19.35 4.59
CA THR A 271 -22.25 19.79 3.83
C THR A 271 -22.27 19.38 2.36
N GLY A 272 -21.19 18.77 1.88
CA GLY A 272 -21.01 18.46 0.45
C GLY A 272 -20.48 19.60 -0.41
N ALA A 273 -19.92 20.66 0.21
CA ALA A 273 -19.27 21.76 -0.51
C ALA A 273 -17.98 21.34 -1.26
N LEU A 274 -17.40 20.21 -0.89
CA LEU A 274 -16.33 19.51 -1.59
C LEU A 274 -16.70 18.02 -1.55
N MET A 275 -16.88 17.38 -2.70
CA MET A 275 -17.33 15.97 -2.79
C MET A 275 -16.53 15.17 -3.82
N PRO A 276 -16.40 13.83 -3.66
CA PRO A 276 -16.10 12.94 -4.77
C PRO A 276 -17.20 13.03 -5.84
N LYS A 277 -16.83 13.09 -7.12
CA LYS A 277 -17.82 13.12 -8.21
C LYS A 277 -18.73 11.87 -8.24
N THR A 278 -18.27 10.75 -7.68
CA THR A 278 -19.02 9.48 -7.58
C THR A 278 -20.08 9.44 -6.46
N LEU A 279 -20.06 10.40 -5.52
CA LEU A 279 -20.90 10.39 -4.31
C LEU A 279 -21.82 11.63 -4.19
N ILE A 280 -22.14 12.32 -5.28
CA ILE A 280 -23.07 13.45 -5.23
C ILE A 280 -24.51 12.93 -5.06
N GLY A 281 -25.25 13.46 -4.08
CA GLY A 281 -26.62 13.06 -3.76
C GLY A 281 -26.72 12.04 -2.62
N SER A 282 -27.52 10.99 -2.79
CA SER A 282 -27.74 9.93 -1.80
C SER A 282 -26.43 9.27 -1.34
N GLN A 283 -26.23 9.20 -0.03
CA GLN A 283 -25.09 8.54 0.61
C GLN A 283 -25.40 7.09 1.04
N ALA A 284 -26.65 6.62 0.89
CA ALA A 284 -27.05 5.25 1.22
C ALA A 284 -26.25 4.18 0.44
N VAL A 285 -25.85 3.12 1.11
CA VAL A 285 -25.06 2.00 0.56
C VAL A 285 -25.60 0.67 1.09
N ASP A 286 -25.44 -0.39 0.32
CA ASP A 286 -25.92 -1.73 0.68
C ASP A 286 -25.09 -2.31 1.84
N LYS A 287 -23.78 -1.98 1.84
CA LYS A 287 -22.82 -2.38 2.88
C LYS A 287 -21.58 -1.47 2.86
N THR A 288 -20.93 -1.40 4.01
CA THR A 288 -19.55 -0.90 4.15
C THR A 288 -18.62 -2.05 4.50
N VAL A 289 -17.38 -2.05 3.98
CA VAL A 289 -16.44 -3.18 4.16
C VAL A 289 -15.02 -2.69 4.48
N ASP A 290 -14.54 -3.06 5.66
CA ASP A 290 -13.21 -2.73 6.18
C ASP A 290 -12.10 -3.57 5.55
N SER A 291 -11.12 -2.89 4.95
CA SER A 291 -9.99 -3.48 4.23
C SER A 291 -8.73 -2.59 4.32
N VAL A 292 -7.78 -2.82 3.42
CA VAL A 292 -6.45 -2.18 3.35
C VAL A 292 -6.06 -1.87 1.91
N CYS A 293 -5.27 -0.81 1.71
CA CYS A 293 -4.89 -0.26 0.41
C CYS A 293 -4.02 -1.22 -0.45
N PRO A 294 -4.45 -1.63 -1.66
CA PRO A 294 -3.72 -2.59 -2.51
C PRO A 294 -2.58 -1.96 -3.36
N PHE A 295 -2.04 -0.80 -2.97
CA PHE A 295 -1.06 -0.06 -3.79
C PHE A 295 0.38 -0.12 -3.24
N CYS A 296 0.73 0.79 -2.34
CA CYS A 296 2.08 0.96 -1.80
C CYS A 296 2.25 0.27 -0.43
N GLY A 297 3.49 -0.01 -0.04
CA GLY A 297 3.83 -0.71 1.20
C GLY A 297 3.44 -0.04 2.51
N VAL A 298 2.82 1.15 2.52
CA VAL A 298 2.36 1.81 3.76
C VAL A 298 1.25 1.01 4.45
N GLY A 299 0.38 0.33 3.70
CA GLY A 299 -0.72 -0.43 4.30
C GLY A 299 -1.78 0.45 4.99
N CYS A 300 -2.23 1.51 4.30
CA CYS A 300 -3.29 2.37 4.83
C CYS A 300 -4.61 1.59 4.98
N LEU A 301 -5.24 1.65 6.16
CA LEU A 301 -6.55 1.05 6.38
C LEU A 301 -7.65 1.92 5.75
N MET A 302 -8.68 1.27 5.22
CA MET A 302 -9.77 1.91 4.49
C MET A 302 -11.08 1.15 4.66
N THR A 303 -12.19 1.82 4.36
CA THR A 303 -13.53 1.24 4.33
C THR A 303 -14.14 1.51 2.96
N TYR A 304 -14.48 0.44 2.24
CA TYR A 304 -15.20 0.51 0.97
C TYR A 304 -16.69 0.81 1.22
N GLN A 305 -17.25 1.70 0.41
CA GLN A 305 -18.68 1.99 0.34
C GLN A 305 -19.25 1.30 -0.91
N VAL A 306 -20.20 0.37 -0.74
CA VAL A 306 -20.66 -0.52 -1.82
C VAL A 306 -22.16 -0.37 -2.08
N ARG A 307 -22.55 -0.15 -3.34
CA ARG A 307 -23.94 -0.10 -3.83
C ARG A 307 -24.03 -0.85 -5.16
N ASP A 308 -25.07 -1.66 -5.37
CA ASP A 308 -25.29 -2.45 -6.59
C ASP A 308 -24.10 -3.38 -6.94
N ASN A 309 -23.44 -3.93 -5.91
CA ASN A 309 -22.16 -4.67 -6.00
C ASN A 309 -21.02 -3.87 -6.68
N GLN A 310 -21.07 -2.53 -6.65
CA GLN A 310 -20.00 -1.64 -7.09
C GLN A 310 -19.45 -0.81 -5.93
N ILE A 311 -18.14 -0.58 -5.92
CA ILE A 311 -17.53 0.39 -5.00
C ILE A 311 -17.87 1.80 -5.51
N VAL A 312 -18.61 2.57 -4.73
CA VAL A 312 -18.97 3.97 -5.05
C VAL A 312 -18.06 5.00 -4.35
N GLY A 313 -17.38 4.59 -3.28
CA GLY A 313 -16.51 5.46 -2.50
C GLY A 313 -15.54 4.70 -1.57
N VAL A 314 -14.52 5.42 -1.09
CA VAL A 314 -13.53 4.91 -0.13
C VAL A 314 -13.22 5.94 0.95
N GLU A 315 -13.49 5.58 2.19
CA GLU A 315 -13.08 6.34 3.38
C GLU A 315 -11.80 5.76 3.97
N GLY A 316 -10.98 6.63 4.55
CA GLY A 316 -9.74 6.23 5.22
C GLY A 316 -10.06 5.90 6.66
N ARG A 317 -9.72 4.69 7.09
CA ARG A 317 -10.01 4.21 8.44
C ARG A 317 -8.87 4.56 9.39
N ASP A 318 -9.20 4.81 10.66
CA ASP A 318 -8.20 5.04 11.69
C ASP A 318 -7.37 3.77 11.92
N GLY A 319 -6.08 3.95 12.22
CA GLY A 319 -5.13 2.84 12.31
C GLY A 319 -3.67 3.29 12.22
N PRO A 320 -2.72 2.51 12.76
CA PRO A 320 -1.36 2.95 13.04
C PRO A 320 -0.55 3.42 11.81
N ALA A 321 -0.83 2.87 10.63
CA ALA A 321 -0.16 3.24 9.39
C ALA A 321 -0.55 4.63 8.84
N ASN A 322 -1.82 5.05 9.04
CA ASN A 322 -2.39 6.16 8.28
C ASN A 322 -3.32 7.12 9.05
N HIS A 323 -3.85 6.76 10.22
CA HIS A 323 -4.72 7.62 11.04
C HIS A 323 -5.89 8.26 10.22
N GLY A 324 -6.57 7.47 9.39
CA GLY A 324 -7.66 7.94 8.52
C GLY A 324 -7.24 8.64 7.22
N ARG A 325 -5.95 8.92 7.03
CA ARG A 325 -5.43 9.53 5.78
C ARG A 325 -5.41 8.52 4.63
N LEU A 326 -5.60 9.02 3.41
CA LEU A 326 -5.32 8.30 2.16
C LEU A 326 -4.58 9.21 1.17
N CYS A 327 -4.15 8.64 0.05
CA CYS A 327 -3.65 9.35 -1.13
C CYS A 327 -4.55 9.06 -2.33
N VAL A 328 -4.39 9.80 -3.44
CA VAL A 328 -5.22 9.69 -4.65
C VAL A 328 -5.49 8.24 -5.08
N LYS A 329 -4.44 7.40 -5.10
CA LYS A 329 -4.53 5.97 -5.44
C LYS A 329 -5.49 5.21 -4.53
N GLY A 330 -5.36 5.36 -3.21
CA GLY A 330 -6.22 4.68 -2.24
C GLY A 330 -7.62 5.30 -2.11
N ARG A 331 -7.78 6.57 -2.46
CA ARG A 331 -9.03 7.32 -2.34
C ARG A 331 -9.97 7.14 -3.54
N PHE A 332 -9.40 7.11 -4.75
CA PHE A 332 -10.16 7.14 -6.01
C PHE A 332 -9.78 6.02 -6.98
N GLY A 333 -8.69 5.28 -6.75
CA GLY A 333 -8.22 4.20 -7.61
C GLY A 333 -8.86 2.84 -7.31
N PHE A 334 -10.19 2.78 -7.20
CA PHE A 334 -10.94 1.55 -6.86
C PHE A 334 -11.73 0.96 -8.05
N ASP A 335 -12.09 1.78 -9.03
CA ASP A 335 -12.96 1.45 -10.16
C ASP A 335 -12.33 0.50 -11.19
N TYR A 336 -11.00 0.32 -11.17
CA TYR A 336 -10.30 -0.70 -11.97
C TYR A 336 -10.90 -2.10 -11.79
N ALA A 337 -11.48 -2.41 -10.62
CA ALA A 337 -12.13 -3.70 -10.38
C ALA A 337 -13.31 -3.95 -11.32
N HIS A 338 -14.04 -2.90 -11.71
CA HIS A 338 -15.16 -2.93 -12.66
C HIS A 338 -14.76 -2.55 -14.09
N SER A 339 -13.45 -2.45 -14.39
CA SER A 339 -12.96 -2.16 -15.74
C SER A 339 -13.44 -3.22 -16.75
N PRO A 340 -13.97 -2.84 -17.93
CA PRO A 340 -14.44 -3.80 -18.93
C PRO A 340 -13.33 -4.64 -19.59
N GLN A 341 -12.07 -4.42 -19.21
CA GLN A 341 -10.90 -5.18 -19.66
C GLN A 341 -10.47 -6.30 -18.68
N ARG A 342 -11.21 -6.50 -17.57
CA ARG A 342 -10.96 -7.60 -16.62
C ARG A 342 -11.03 -8.96 -17.31
N LEU A 343 -10.15 -9.87 -16.90
CA LEU A 343 -10.23 -11.28 -17.28
C LEU A 343 -11.42 -11.94 -16.55
N THR A 344 -12.34 -12.52 -17.31
CA THR A 344 -13.61 -13.08 -16.79
C THR A 344 -13.77 -14.57 -17.05
N VAL A 345 -12.96 -15.17 -17.93
CA VAL A 345 -13.02 -16.60 -18.31
C VAL A 345 -11.60 -17.16 -18.50
N PRO A 346 -11.37 -18.46 -18.25
CA PRO A 346 -10.09 -19.09 -18.59
C PRO A 346 -9.83 -19.05 -20.09
N LEU A 347 -8.59 -18.70 -20.47
CA LEU A 347 -8.18 -18.56 -21.87
C LEU A 347 -7.06 -19.53 -22.21
N VAL A 348 -7.12 -20.12 -23.40
CA VAL A 348 -6.10 -21.02 -23.96
C VAL A 348 -5.66 -20.50 -25.32
N ARG A 349 -4.34 -20.47 -25.55
CA ARG A 349 -3.74 -20.04 -26.81
C ARG A 349 -4.24 -20.89 -27.98
N LYS A 350 -4.60 -20.24 -29.09
CA LYS A 350 -5.04 -20.94 -30.30
C LYS A 350 -3.88 -21.72 -30.92
N PRO A 351 -4.07 -23.01 -31.28
CA PRO A 351 -3.04 -23.80 -31.94
C PRO A 351 -2.48 -23.10 -33.19
N GLY A 352 -1.16 -23.02 -33.29
CA GLY A 352 -0.46 -22.36 -34.39
C GLY A 352 -0.28 -20.84 -34.27
N VAL A 353 -0.83 -20.19 -33.23
CA VAL A 353 -0.56 -18.75 -32.98
C VAL A 353 0.71 -18.59 -32.13
N PRO A 354 1.81 -18.02 -32.68
CA PRO A 354 3.09 -17.94 -31.98
C PRO A 354 3.06 -16.99 -30.78
N LYS A 355 4.02 -17.18 -29.87
CA LYS A 355 4.38 -16.19 -28.84
C LYS A 355 5.28 -15.15 -29.50
N ASP A 356 4.73 -13.98 -29.80
CA ASP A 356 5.43 -12.91 -30.53
C ASP A 356 5.65 -11.68 -29.64
N PRO A 357 6.91 -11.38 -29.23
CA PRO A 357 7.29 -10.16 -28.54
C PRO A 357 6.97 -8.85 -29.29
N GLU A 358 7.01 -8.86 -30.63
CA GLU A 358 6.83 -7.64 -31.45
C GLU A 358 5.35 -7.25 -31.52
N ALA A 359 4.44 -8.24 -31.60
CA ALA A 359 3.00 -8.03 -31.59
C ALA A 359 2.47 -7.33 -30.31
N LEU A 360 3.20 -7.38 -29.19
CA LEU A 360 2.75 -6.85 -27.89
C LEU A 360 2.35 -5.37 -27.93
N GLN A 361 3.03 -4.53 -28.72
CA GLN A 361 2.70 -3.09 -28.82
C GLN A 361 1.43 -2.82 -29.65
N GLY A 362 0.99 -3.80 -30.45
CA GLY A 362 -0.31 -3.78 -31.13
C GLY A 362 -1.42 -4.33 -30.23
N LEU A 363 -1.21 -5.53 -29.67
CA LEU A 363 -2.19 -6.27 -28.88
C LEU A 363 -2.66 -5.49 -27.63
N ASN A 364 -1.76 -4.81 -26.92
CA ASN A 364 -2.11 -4.09 -25.68
C ASN A 364 -2.95 -2.82 -25.89
N ARG A 365 -3.18 -2.38 -27.13
CA ARG A 365 -4.10 -1.26 -27.43
C ARG A 365 -5.57 -1.63 -27.21
N HIS A 366 -5.90 -2.92 -27.27
CA HIS A 366 -7.26 -3.44 -27.20
C HIS A 366 -7.33 -4.69 -26.32
N THR A 367 -6.87 -4.63 -25.06
CA THR A 367 -6.78 -5.81 -24.16
C THR A 367 -8.10 -6.52 -23.84
N ALA A 368 -9.25 -5.96 -24.22
CA ALA A 368 -10.54 -6.66 -24.19
C ALA A 368 -10.72 -7.65 -25.36
N ASP A 369 -10.09 -7.43 -26.51
CA ASP A 369 -10.11 -8.34 -27.67
C ASP A 369 -8.86 -9.22 -27.72
N TRP A 370 -8.83 -10.21 -26.84
CA TRP A 370 -7.87 -11.31 -26.88
C TRP A 370 -8.17 -12.36 -27.96
N SER A 371 -9.27 -12.20 -28.71
CA SER A 371 -9.84 -13.26 -29.56
C SER A 371 -8.96 -13.63 -30.76
N ALA A 372 -8.04 -12.77 -31.18
CA ALA A 372 -7.04 -13.08 -32.21
C ALA A 372 -6.06 -14.18 -31.76
N VAL A 373 -5.67 -14.18 -30.48
CA VAL A 373 -4.60 -15.04 -29.92
C VAL A 373 -5.16 -16.22 -29.11
N PHE A 374 -6.23 -15.99 -28.36
CA PHE A 374 -6.79 -16.95 -27.43
C PHE A 374 -8.21 -17.40 -27.83
N ARG A 375 -8.63 -18.51 -27.24
CA ARG A 375 -10.03 -18.94 -27.15
C ARG A 375 -10.40 -19.12 -25.68
N GLU A 376 -11.70 -19.12 -25.40
CA GLU A 376 -12.20 -19.56 -24.11
C GLU A 376 -11.92 -21.05 -23.88
N ALA A 377 -11.83 -21.42 -22.60
CA ALA A 377 -11.71 -22.78 -22.11
C ALA A 377 -12.56 -22.95 -20.85
N THR A 378 -12.96 -24.19 -20.56
CA THR A 378 -13.54 -24.48 -19.23
C THR A 378 -12.45 -24.46 -18.15
N TRP A 379 -12.81 -24.23 -16.88
CA TRP A 379 -11.83 -24.30 -15.79
C TRP A 379 -11.11 -25.66 -15.72
N GLU A 380 -11.82 -26.78 -15.92
CA GLU A 380 -11.20 -28.11 -15.92
C GLU A 380 -10.16 -28.26 -17.04
N GLU A 381 -10.54 -27.86 -18.27
CA GLU A 381 -9.66 -27.86 -19.43
C GLU A 381 -8.44 -26.96 -19.23
N ALA A 382 -8.65 -25.72 -18.77
CA ALA A 382 -7.57 -24.76 -18.55
C ALA A 382 -6.60 -25.22 -17.45
N LEU A 383 -7.11 -25.78 -16.34
CA LEU A 383 -6.28 -26.31 -15.26
C LEU A 383 -5.52 -27.58 -15.67
N ALA A 384 -6.13 -28.45 -16.50
CA ALA A 384 -5.44 -29.60 -17.09
C ALA A 384 -4.32 -29.17 -18.06
N LEU A 385 -4.60 -28.20 -18.94
CA LEU A 385 -3.63 -27.64 -19.88
C LEU A 385 -2.57 -26.75 -19.21
N ALA A 386 -2.83 -26.20 -18.03
CA ALA A 386 -1.85 -25.44 -17.25
C ALA A 386 -0.90 -26.36 -16.46
N ALA A 387 -1.43 -27.33 -15.71
CA ALA A 387 -0.62 -28.18 -14.85
C ALA A 387 0.05 -29.35 -15.60
N GLY A 388 -0.63 -29.94 -16.60
CA GLY A 388 -0.14 -31.12 -17.33
C GLY A 388 1.21 -30.89 -18.00
N PRO A 389 1.36 -29.93 -18.93
CA PRO A 389 2.62 -29.65 -19.60
C PRO A 389 3.74 -29.21 -18.65
N LEU A 390 3.45 -28.50 -17.56
CA LEU A 390 4.45 -28.20 -16.52
C LEU A 390 4.96 -29.48 -15.85
N LYS A 391 4.05 -30.38 -15.47
CA LYS A 391 4.38 -31.69 -14.90
C LYS A 391 5.19 -32.55 -15.88
N ASP A 392 4.80 -32.61 -17.14
CA ASP A 392 5.50 -33.38 -18.18
C ASP A 392 6.92 -32.83 -18.42
N LEU A 393 7.09 -31.49 -18.41
CA LEU A 393 8.41 -30.86 -18.48
C LEU A 393 9.27 -31.16 -17.24
N ARG A 394 8.69 -31.13 -16.03
CA ARG A 394 9.36 -31.51 -14.76
C ARG A 394 9.81 -32.97 -14.80
N ASP A 395 8.95 -33.88 -15.26
CA ASP A 395 9.19 -35.33 -15.24
C ASP A 395 10.13 -35.77 -16.38
N THR A 396 10.20 -35.00 -17.48
CA THR A 396 11.10 -35.26 -18.61
C THR A 396 12.48 -34.62 -18.46
N HIS A 397 12.57 -33.41 -17.86
CA HIS A 397 13.80 -32.61 -17.81
C HIS A 397 14.31 -32.31 -16.39
N GLY A 398 13.59 -32.74 -15.36
CA GLY A 398 13.97 -32.58 -13.95
C GLY A 398 13.52 -31.27 -13.29
N ARG A 399 13.60 -31.24 -11.96
CA ARG A 399 13.04 -30.18 -11.09
C ARG A 399 13.48 -28.74 -11.39
N LYS A 400 14.67 -28.53 -11.98
CA LYS A 400 15.18 -27.20 -12.34
C LYS A 400 14.64 -26.68 -13.69
N ALA A 401 13.93 -27.51 -14.47
CA ALA A 401 13.31 -27.10 -15.73
C ALA A 401 12.04 -26.25 -15.57
N LEU A 402 11.55 -26.08 -14.34
CA LEU A 402 10.44 -25.20 -14.00
C LEU A 402 10.89 -24.00 -13.16
N ALA A 403 10.13 -22.91 -13.25
CA ALA A 403 10.23 -21.74 -12.38
C ALA A 403 8.83 -21.19 -12.04
N GLY A 404 8.71 -20.46 -10.93
CA GLY A 404 7.46 -19.79 -10.55
C GLY A 404 7.68 -18.38 -10.00
N PHE A 405 6.92 -17.40 -10.51
CA PHE A 405 6.88 -16.04 -9.94
C PHE A 405 5.57 -15.84 -9.16
N GLY A 406 5.68 -15.59 -7.86
CA GLY A 406 4.53 -15.24 -7.01
C GLY A 406 4.35 -13.72 -6.91
N SER A 407 3.22 -13.25 -6.37
CA SER A 407 2.89 -11.82 -6.36
C SER A 407 2.99 -11.16 -4.98
N ALA A 408 3.55 -9.95 -4.93
CA ALA A 408 3.38 -8.99 -3.82
C ALA A 408 2.09 -8.14 -3.91
N LYS A 409 1.20 -8.43 -4.88
CA LYS A 409 -0.19 -7.96 -4.92
C LYS A 409 -1.18 -8.94 -4.28
N GLY A 410 -0.84 -10.22 -4.28
CA GLY A 410 -1.59 -11.25 -3.57
C GLY A 410 -1.45 -11.14 -2.06
N SER A 411 -2.24 -11.95 -1.36
CA SER A 411 -2.22 -12.06 0.09
C SER A 411 -1.02 -12.89 0.59
N ASN A 412 -0.79 -12.87 1.90
CA ASN A 412 0.23 -13.68 2.57
C ASN A 412 -0.03 -15.18 2.37
N GLU A 413 -1.31 -15.57 2.46
CA GLU A 413 -1.76 -16.95 2.25
C GLU A 413 -1.50 -17.41 0.80
N GLU A 414 -1.74 -16.53 -0.18
CA GLU A 414 -1.48 -16.76 -1.60
C GLU A 414 0.03 -16.91 -1.87
N ALA A 415 0.86 -16.03 -1.31
CA ALA A 415 2.31 -16.14 -1.36
C ALA A 415 2.83 -17.46 -0.73
N TYR A 416 2.30 -17.83 0.43
CA TYR A 416 2.68 -19.03 1.16
C TYR A 416 2.34 -20.32 0.39
N LEU A 417 1.12 -20.46 -0.15
CA LEU A 417 0.79 -21.62 -0.99
C LEU A 417 1.58 -21.62 -2.30
N PHE A 418 1.81 -20.46 -2.93
CA PHE A 418 2.55 -20.42 -4.20
C PHE A 418 3.99 -20.93 -4.02
N GLN A 419 4.72 -20.48 -2.99
CA GLN A 419 6.08 -21.01 -2.74
C GLN A 419 6.07 -22.49 -2.37
N LYS A 420 5.05 -22.95 -1.62
CA LYS A 420 4.88 -24.36 -1.27
C LYS A 420 4.62 -25.20 -2.53
N LEU A 421 3.89 -24.69 -3.51
CA LEU A 421 3.60 -25.36 -4.78
C LEU A 421 4.87 -25.53 -5.63
N VAL A 422 5.70 -24.49 -5.74
CA VAL A 422 6.97 -24.60 -6.45
C VAL A 422 7.89 -25.61 -5.74
N ARG A 423 8.05 -25.50 -4.42
CA ARG A 423 8.96 -26.37 -3.65
C ARG A 423 8.53 -27.84 -3.57
N THR A 424 7.24 -28.11 -3.36
CA THR A 424 6.73 -29.49 -3.21
C THR A 424 6.20 -30.09 -4.51
N GLY A 425 5.69 -29.26 -5.44
CA GLY A 425 5.09 -29.68 -6.70
C GLY A 425 6.03 -29.61 -7.90
N PHE A 426 6.78 -28.51 -8.07
CA PHE A 426 7.84 -28.46 -9.10
C PHE A 426 9.12 -29.13 -8.59
N GLY A 427 9.30 -29.20 -7.27
CA GLY A 427 10.38 -29.92 -6.60
C GLY A 427 11.68 -29.13 -6.45
N SER A 428 11.69 -27.83 -6.78
CA SER A 428 12.87 -26.97 -6.75
C SER A 428 12.63 -25.66 -6.00
N ASN A 429 13.71 -24.98 -5.63
CA ASN A 429 13.65 -23.65 -5.04
C ASN A 429 13.55 -22.50 -6.07
N ASN A 430 13.21 -22.77 -7.34
CA ASN A 430 13.11 -21.77 -8.40
C ASN A 430 11.83 -20.89 -8.26
N VAL A 431 11.68 -20.22 -7.11
CA VAL A 431 10.56 -19.34 -6.77
C VAL A 431 11.05 -17.97 -6.34
N ASP A 432 10.46 -16.92 -6.91
CA ASP A 432 10.84 -15.53 -6.67
C ASP A 432 9.64 -14.56 -6.84
N HIS A 433 9.84 -13.27 -6.58
CA HIS A 433 8.85 -12.20 -6.80
C HIS A 433 9.49 -10.80 -6.84
N CYS A 434 8.69 -9.73 -7.01
CA CYS A 434 9.17 -8.36 -7.20
C CYS A 434 10.15 -7.80 -6.15
N THR A 435 10.34 -8.40 -4.96
CA THR A 435 11.41 -8.00 -4.03
C THR A 435 12.78 -8.04 -4.71
N ARG A 436 12.95 -8.99 -5.64
CA ARG A 436 14.06 -9.20 -6.57
C ARG A 436 14.41 -7.99 -7.45
N LEU A 437 13.41 -7.16 -7.74
CA LEU A 437 13.53 -5.95 -8.53
C LEU A 437 13.44 -4.68 -7.66
N CYS A 438 13.26 -4.81 -6.34
CA CYS A 438 13.01 -3.68 -5.43
C CYS A 438 14.04 -3.56 -4.30
N HIS A 439 14.09 -4.53 -3.37
CA HIS A 439 14.79 -4.39 -2.08
C HIS A 439 15.63 -5.60 -1.68
N ALA A 440 15.78 -6.63 -2.51
CA ALA A 440 16.69 -7.75 -2.25
C ALA A 440 18.12 -7.34 -1.83
N SER A 441 18.73 -6.28 -2.40
CA SER A 441 20.02 -5.73 -1.94
C SER A 441 19.94 -5.11 -0.53
N SER A 442 18.84 -4.42 -0.21
CA SER A 442 18.59 -3.98 1.17
C SER A 442 18.42 -5.16 2.13
N VAL A 443 17.75 -6.23 1.70
CA VAL A 443 17.55 -7.48 2.48
C VAL A 443 18.88 -8.21 2.67
N ALA A 444 19.74 -8.27 1.66
CA ALA A 444 21.07 -8.88 1.76
C ALA A 444 21.92 -8.16 2.82
N ALA A 445 22.05 -6.83 2.72
CA ALA A 445 22.79 -6.02 3.69
C ALA A 445 22.19 -6.09 5.10
N LEU A 446 20.86 -6.07 5.25
CA LEU A 446 20.20 -6.11 6.56
C LEU A 446 20.28 -7.50 7.22
N LEU A 447 20.18 -8.60 6.46
CA LEU A 447 20.40 -9.96 6.98
C LEU A 447 21.86 -10.19 7.38
N GLU A 448 22.81 -9.60 6.66
CA GLU A 448 24.24 -9.67 6.96
C GLU A 448 24.59 -8.81 8.19
N GLY A 449 24.14 -7.55 8.22
CA GLY A 449 24.52 -6.58 9.23
C GLY A 449 23.70 -6.62 10.53
N VAL A 450 22.37 -6.78 10.47
CA VAL A 450 21.48 -6.75 11.66
C VAL A 450 20.71 -8.05 11.89
N GLY A 451 20.88 -9.05 11.02
CA GLY A 451 20.29 -10.40 11.15
C GLY A 451 18.81 -10.50 10.80
N SER A 452 18.22 -9.48 10.18
CA SER A 452 16.78 -9.45 9.86
C SER A 452 16.54 -8.79 8.51
N GLY A 453 15.61 -9.35 7.72
CA GLY A 453 15.20 -8.78 6.45
C GLY A 453 14.20 -7.61 6.55
N ALA A 454 13.72 -7.28 7.75
CA ALA A 454 12.66 -6.29 7.99
C ALA A 454 13.18 -4.92 8.50
N VAL A 455 12.33 -3.89 8.48
CA VAL A 455 12.63 -2.54 9.00
C VAL A 455 12.79 -2.56 10.53
N SER A 456 13.50 -1.59 11.14
CA SER A 456 13.70 -1.57 12.61
C SER A 456 12.56 -0.90 13.39
N ASN A 457 11.92 0.12 12.80
CA ASN A 457 10.94 1.01 13.45
C ASN A 457 9.76 1.23 12.49
N GLN A 458 8.62 1.76 12.96
CA GLN A 458 7.49 2.13 12.09
C GLN A 458 7.71 3.50 11.43
N ILE A 459 7.06 3.79 10.29
CA ILE A 459 7.20 5.08 9.58
C ILE A 459 6.78 6.27 10.47
N ASN A 460 5.72 6.11 11.26
CA ASN A 460 5.19 7.17 12.14
C ASN A 460 6.17 7.58 13.25
N ASP A 461 7.16 6.75 13.60
CA ASP A 461 8.19 7.02 14.61
C ASP A 461 9.11 8.22 14.24
N VAL A 462 9.03 8.71 12.99
CA VAL A 462 9.64 10.00 12.61
C VAL A 462 9.11 11.17 13.44
N GLN A 463 7.92 11.06 14.03
CA GLN A 463 7.36 12.04 14.99
C GLN A 463 8.18 12.16 16.29
N HIS A 464 9.04 11.18 16.59
CA HIS A 464 9.96 11.19 17.73
C HIS A 464 11.42 11.52 17.35
N SER A 465 11.69 11.70 16.06
CA SER A 465 13.04 12.00 15.54
C SER A 465 13.42 13.48 15.69
N GLY A 466 14.69 13.75 15.99
CA GLY A 466 15.27 15.09 15.83
C GLY A 466 15.77 15.36 14.41
N LEU A 467 16.13 14.30 13.67
CA LEU A 467 16.54 14.36 12.27
C LEU A 467 15.99 13.16 11.48
N ILE A 468 15.60 13.40 10.23
CA ILE A 468 15.07 12.41 9.30
C ILE A 468 15.99 12.46 8.06
N PHE A 469 16.67 11.37 7.76
CA PHE A 469 17.59 11.24 6.63
C PHE A 469 16.92 10.41 5.54
N LEU A 470 16.45 11.08 4.48
CA LEU A 470 15.80 10.48 3.33
C LEU A 470 16.85 10.28 2.24
N ILE A 471 17.03 9.05 1.72
CA ILE A 471 18.02 8.78 0.67
C ILE A 471 17.48 7.89 -0.47
N GLY A 472 17.72 8.31 -1.72
CA GLY A 472 17.29 7.61 -2.93
C GLY A 472 15.78 7.32 -2.96
N CYS A 473 14.97 8.25 -2.43
CA CYS A 473 13.53 8.05 -2.24
C CYS A 473 12.71 9.33 -2.44
N ASN A 474 11.59 9.19 -3.17
CA ASN A 474 10.56 10.22 -3.32
C ASN A 474 9.27 9.75 -2.61
N PRO A 475 9.15 9.95 -1.27
CA PRO A 475 8.00 9.47 -0.52
C PRO A 475 6.71 10.22 -0.86
N THR A 476 6.78 11.49 -1.32
CA THR A 476 5.60 12.27 -1.72
C THR A 476 4.81 11.62 -2.86
N ASN A 477 5.48 10.89 -3.76
CA ASN A 477 4.83 10.18 -4.87
C ASN A 477 4.64 8.68 -4.54
N ASN A 478 5.68 8.05 -4.00
CA ASN A 478 5.74 6.60 -3.79
C ASN A 478 4.91 6.15 -2.58
N HIS A 479 4.94 6.92 -1.49
CA HIS A 479 4.40 6.57 -0.18
C HIS A 479 3.73 7.80 0.48
N PRO A 480 2.68 8.41 -0.12
CA PRO A 480 2.35 9.81 0.18
C PRO A 480 1.90 10.03 1.64
N VAL A 481 1.25 9.01 2.24
CA VAL A 481 0.89 9.03 3.67
C VAL A 481 2.13 8.96 4.57
N ALA A 482 3.21 8.26 4.17
CA ALA A 482 4.49 8.33 4.87
C ALA A 482 5.11 9.74 4.80
N ALA A 483 4.99 10.41 3.65
CA ALA A 483 5.43 11.79 3.51
C ALA A 483 4.64 12.75 4.41
N THR A 484 3.36 12.49 4.73
CA THR A 484 2.64 13.31 5.74
C THR A 484 3.38 13.28 7.08
N TRP A 485 3.65 12.09 7.64
CA TRP A 485 4.38 11.94 8.91
C TRP A 485 5.70 12.72 8.96
N MET A 486 6.48 12.67 7.87
CA MET A 486 7.72 13.44 7.72
C MET A 486 7.48 14.96 7.70
N LYS A 487 6.52 15.44 6.91
CA LYS A 487 6.16 16.87 6.82
C LYS A 487 5.58 17.41 8.14
N ASN A 488 4.79 16.61 8.85
CA ASN A 488 4.29 16.93 10.19
C ASN A 488 5.43 17.01 11.22
N ALA A 489 6.38 16.07 11.18
CA ALA A 489 7.58 16.12 12.02
C ALA A 489 8.45 17.36 11.72
N ALA A 490 8.62 17.72 10.44
CA ALA A 490 9.30 18.95 10.04
C ALA A 490 8.58 20.22 10.55
N LYS A 491 7.24 20.29 10.45
CA LYS A 491 6.45 21.36 11.07
C LYS A 491 6.55 21.39 12.60
N ALA A 492 6.88 20.27 13.25
CA ALA A 492 7.16 20.18 14.68
C ALA A 492 8.62 20.52 15.06
N GLY A 493 9.51 20.72 14.08
CA GLY A 493 10.91 21.13 14.28
C GLY A 493 11.98 20.07 13.98
N ALA A 494 11.61 18.88 13.50
CA ALA A 494 12.58 17.87 13.06
C ALA A 494 13.31 18.32 11.78
N LYS A 495 14.62 18.07 11.68
CA LYS A 495 15.39 18.37 10.48
C LYS A 495 15.20 17.27 9.43
N ILE A 496 14.68 17.57 8.25
CA ILE A 496 14.78 16.64 7.11
C ILE A 496 16.10 16.90 6.36
N VAL A 497 16.85 15.83 6.08
CA VAL A 497 17.91 15.79 5.06
C VAL A 497 17.38 14.99 3.88
N VAL A 498 17.45 15.53 2.67
CA VAL A 498 17.08 14.82 1.42
C VAL A 498 18.33 14.58 0.61
N ALA A 499 18.75 13.33 0.49
CA ALA A 499 19.89 12.90 -0.33
C ALA A 499 19.36 12.11 -1.55
N ASP A 500 19.14 12.81 -2.65
CA ASP A 500 18.72 12.22 -3.92
C ASP A 500 19.29 13.12 -5.02
N PRO A 501 19.82 12.59 -6.14
CA PRO A 501 20.28 13.43 -7.24
C PRO A 501 19.16 14.34 -7.75
N ARG A 502 17.91 13.86 -7.74
CA ARG A 502 16.74 14.64 -8.15
C ARG A 502 16.20 15.47 -6.99
N GLY A 503 15.95 16.76 -7.27
CA GLY A 503 15.08 17.59 -6.45
C GLY A 503 13.67 16.97 -6.42
N THR A 504 13.12 16.82 -5.21
CA THR A 504 11.78 16.23 -4.98
C THR A 504 10.96 17.15 -4.08
N ASP A 505 9.62 17.03 -4.12
CA ASP A 505 8.72 17.94 -3.39
C ASP A 505 8.96 17.98 -1.87
N ILE A 506 9.39 16.87 -1.25
CA ILE A 506 9.74 16.87 0.17
C ILE A 506 10.96 17.74 0.50
N GLY A 507 11.76 18.10 -0.51
CA GLY A 507 12.80 19.13 -0.44
C GLY A 507 12.27 20.51 -0.01
N LYS A 508 10.99 20.82 -0.24
CA LYS A 508 10.31 22.04 0.26
C LYS A 508 10.24 22.09 1.81
N HIS A 509 10.51 20.96 2.47
CA HIS A 509 10.58 20.82 3.94
C HIS A 509 11.97 20.43 4.44
N ALA A 510 12.99 20.42 3.58
CA ALA A 510 14.35 20.03 3.93
C ALA A 510 15.09 21.14 4.69
N TRP A 511 15.84 20.74 5.73
CA TRP A 511 16.90 21.56 6.32
C TRP A 511 18.16 21.54 5.43
N ARG A 512 18.44 20.39 4.79
CA ARG A 512 19.51 20.24 3.78
C ARG A 512 19.05 19.32 2.64
N SER A 513 19.33 19.73 1.41
CA SER A 513 19.26 18.87 0.23
C SER A 513 20.68 18.55 -0.23
N LEU A 514 20.97 17.28 -0.44
CA LEU A 514 22.23 16.75 -0.94
C LEU A 514 21.97 16.17 -2.33
N GLN A 515 21.94 17.04 -3.34
CA GLN A 515 21.89 16.61 -4.74
C GLN A 515 23.28 16.17 -5.18
N PHE A 516 23.65 14.96 -4.78
CA PHE A 516 24.91 14.33 -5.16
C PHE A 516 24.78 13.78 -6.60
N LYS A 517 25.91 13.55 -7.28
CA LYS A 517 25.90 12.96 -8.62
C LYS A 517 25.44 11.50 -8.54
N ALA A 518 24.44 11.09 -9.32
CA ALA A 518 24.05 9.67 -9.39
C ALA A 518 25.28 8.77 -9.62
N ASP A 519 25.32 7.56 -9.02
CA ASP A 519 26.49 6.67 -8.94
C ASP A 519 27.61 7.15 -7.97
N THR A 520 27.29 7.94 -6.94
CA THR A 520 28.29 8.38 -5.93
C THR A 520 27.82 8.30 -4.46
N ASP A 521 26.73 7.59 -4.20
CA ASP A 521 26.15 7.37 -2.87
C ASP A 521 27.18 6.89 -1.83
N VAL A 522 27.95 5.83 -2.14
CA VAL A 522 29.01 5.28 -1.27
C VAL A 522 30.03 6.36 -0.88
N ALA A 523 30.47 7.19 -1.83
CA ALA A 523 31.44 8.26 -1.60
C ALA A 523 30.90 9.33 -0.62
N MET A 524 29.63 9.71 -0.78
CA MET A 524 28.94 10.62 0.14
C MET A 524 28.77 10.00 1.53
N LEU A 525 28.28 8.76 1.61
CA LEU A 525 27.96 8.10 2.89
C LEU A 525 29.23 7.80 3.70
N ASN A 526 30.30 7.30 3.06
CA ASN A 526 31.58 7.09 3.74
C ASN A 526 32.20 8.40 4.23
N ALA A 527 31.97 9.54 3.57
CA ALA A 527 32.38 10.85 4.10
C ALA A 527 31.61 11.30 5.35
N LEU A 528 30.33 10.91 5.47
CA LEU A 528 29.57 11.13 6.70
C LEU A 528 30.11 10.25 7.83
N ILE A 529 30.35 8.96 7.57
CA ILE A 529 30.93 8.01 8.54
C ILE A 529 32.33 8.44 8.98
N HIS A 530 33.19 8.81 8.02
CA HIS A 530 34.52 9.37 8.27
C HIS A 530 34.45 10.55 9.22
N THR A 531 33.59 11.54 8.95
CA THR A 531 33.46 12.73 9.81
C THR A 531 33.09 12.37 11.25
N ILE A 532 32.15 11.44 11.44
CA ILE A 532 31.68 11.05 12.79
C ILE A 532 32.82 10.40 13.59
N ILE A 533 33.71 9.68 12.92
CA ILE A 533 34.89 9.04 13.53
C ILE A 533 36.03 10.05 13.74
N ASP A 534 36.42 10.80 12.70
CA ASP A 534 37.47 11.84 12.68
C ASP A 534 37.25 12.91 13.75
N GLU A 535 36.01 13.36 13.93
CA GLU A 535 35.66 14.42 14.89
C GLU A 535 35.27 13.90 16.28
N GLY A 536 35.41 12.59 16.54
CA GLY A 536 35.16 11.99 17.86
C GLY A 536 33.68 12.01 18.28
N LEU A 537 32.76 11.90 17.32
CA LEU A 537 31.30 11.97 17.52
C LEU A 537 30.63 10.59 17.56
N ALA A 538 31.41 9.50 17.48
CA ALA A 538 30.92 8.13 17.49
C ALA A 538 30.42 7.69 18.88
N ASP A 539 29.38 6.85 18.92
CA ASP A 539 28.88 6.24 20.16
C ASP A 539 29.76 5.04 20.55
N GLU A 540 30.90 5.35 21.17
CA GLU A 540 31.85 4.39 21.75
C GLU A 540 31.21 3.37 22.71
N ALA A 541 30.07 3.69 23.35
CA ALA A 541 29.37 2.76 24.21
C ALA A 541 28.51 1.78 23.40
N PHE A 542 27.82 2.28 22.37
CA PHE A 542 27.08 1.44 21.43
C PHE A 542 28.02 0.51 20.65
N ILE A 543 29.08 1.04 20.05
CA ILE A 543 30.04 0.27 19.23
C ILE A 543 30.63 -0.90 20.02
N ARG A 544 31.23 -0.63 21.19
CA ARG A 544 31.87 -1.66 22.03
C ARG A 544 30.89 -2.75 22.51
N ASN A 545 29.66 -2.38 22.83
CA ASN A 545 28.69 -3.30 23.43
C ASN A 545 27.82 -4.02 22.39
N ARG A 546 27.54 -3.39 21.24
CA ARG A 546 26.48 -3.78 20.30
C ARG A 546 26.91 -3.87 18.84
N ALA A 547 28.16 -3.59 18.49
CA ALA A 547 28.70 -3.83 17.15
C ALA A 547 29.88 -4.84 17.17
N SER A 548 30.25 -5.34 15.99
CA SER A 548 31.48 -6.08 15.69
C SER A 548 32.12 -5.51 14.41
N ASN A 549 33.41 -5.80 14.20
CA ASN A 549 34.20 -5.39 13.02
C ASN A 549 34.38 -3.87 12.79
N PHE A 550 34.22 -3.04 13.83
CA PHE A 550 34.39 -1.58 13.74
C PHE A 550 35.79 -1.13 13.29
N GLU A 551 36.84 -1.81 13.75
CA GLU A 551 38.23 -1.48 13.37
C GLU A 551 38.42 -1.48 11.84
N ALA A 552 37.89 -2.49 11.14
CA ALA A 552 37.98 -2.60 9.69
C ALA A 552 37.18 -1.48 8.97
N LEU A 553 36.05 -1.05 9.54
CA LEU A 553 35.29 0.10 9.03
C LEU A 553 36.09 1.39 9.22
N ARG A 554 36.62 1.64 10.42
CA ARG A 554 37.43 2.82 10.74
C ARG A 554 38.61 2.94 9.77
N ASP A 555 39.35 1.85 9.58
CA ASP A 555 40.57 1.84 8.78
C ASP A 555 40.27 1.99 7.28
N ASN A 556 39.15 1.44 6.80
CA ASN A 556 38.65 1.69 5.44
C ASN A 556 38.26 3.16 5.22
N VAL A 557 37.45 3.75 6.10
CA VAL A 557 36.94 5.12 5.88
C VAL A 557 38.01 6.21 6.00
N GLN A 558 39.25 5.92 6.40
CA GLN A 558 40.35 6.91 6.41
C GLN A 558 40.58 7.56 5.04
N GLY A 559 40.38 6.81 3.94
CA GLY A 559 40.49 7.34 2.57
C GLY A 559 39.36 8.27 2.14
N TYR A 560 38.29 8.38 2.93
CA TYR A 560 37.00 8.95 2.54
C TYR A 560 36.72 10.33 3.19
N SER A 561 37.74 11.17 3.35
CA SER A 561 37.52 12.50 3.93
C SER A 561 36.54 13.33 3.10
N PRO A 562 35.68 14.17 3.73
CA PRO A 562 34.78 15.08 3.02
C PRO A 562 35.47 15.92 1.94
N GLU A 563 36.71 16.31 2.18
CA GLU A 563 37.54 17.09 1.27
C GLU A 563 37.99 16.29 0.04
N ALA A 564 38.22 14.97 0.19
CA ALA A 564 38.52 14.06 -0.92
C ALA A 564 37.26 13.60 -1.69
N MET A 565 36.13 13.43 -0.98
CA MET A 565 34.88 12.92 -1.57
C MET A 565 34.04 14.01 -2.25
N ALA A 566 34.13 15.27 -1.81
CA ALA A 566 33.43 16.41 -2.42
C ALA A 566 33.57 16.53 -3.96
N PRO A 567 34.77 16.43 -4.58
CA PRO A 567 34.88 16.45 -6.05
C PRO A 567 34.24 15.23 -6.72
N ILE A 568 34.17 14.08 -6.03
CA ILE A 568 33.52 12.87 -6.53
C ILE A 568 31.99 13.06 -6.49
N CYS A 569 31.40 13.20 -5.30
CA CYS A 569 29.95 13.22 -5.14
C CYS A 569 29.27 14.57 -5.46
N GLY A 570 30.04 15.66 -5.55
CA GLY A 570 29.54 17.01 -5.84
C GLY A 570 29.02 17.79 -4.64
N ILE A 571 28.94 17.17 -3.45
CA ILE A 571 28.53 17.85 -2.22
C ILE A 571 29.73 18.57 -1.58
N PRO A 572 29.61 19.87 -1.19
CA PRO A 572 30.69 20.57 -0.50
C PRO A 572 31.10 19.89 0.81
N ALA A 573 32.41 19.76 1.06
CA ALA A 573 32.98 19.11 2.25
C ALA A 573 32.41 19.67 3.57
N GLN A 574 32.21 21.00 3.67
CA GLN A 574 31.61 21.65 4.83
C GLN A 574 30.14 21.21 5.05
N THR A 575 29.38 20.95 3.99
CA THR A 575 27.99 20.48 4.07
C THR A 575 27.92 19.01 4.49
N LEU A 576 28.84 18.17 4.00
CA LEU A 576 29.00 16.79 4.48
C LEU A 576 29.30 16.80 5.99
N ARG A 577 30.27 17.61 6.44
CA ARG A 577 30.59 17.73 7.87
C ARG A 577 29.43 18.27 8.71
N GLU A 578 28.68 19.27 8.21
CA GLU A 578 27.49 19.80 8.89
C GLU A 578 26.39 18.75 9.07
N VAL A 579 26.11 17.95 8.04
CA VAL A 579 25.10 16.88 8.09
C VAL A 579 25.55 15.73 8.99
N ALA A 580 26.80 15.30 8.91
CA ALA A 580 27.37 14.25 9.76
C ALA A 580 27.26 14.60 11.25
N ARG A 581 27.66 15.83 11.63
CA ARG A 581 27.50 16.38 12.99
C ARG A 581 26.03 16.36 13.42
N ALA A 582 25.14 16.87 12.58
CA ALA A 582 23.71 16.94 12.89
C ALA A 582 23.06 15.55 13.04
N TYR A 583 23.52 14.54 12.29
CA TYR A 583 23.05 13.16 12.39
C TYR A 583 23.53 12.50 13.70
N ALA A 584 24.83 12.61 14.01
CA ALA A 584 25.40 12.03 15.22
C ALA A 584 24.84 12.66 16.51
N THR A 585 24.71 13.99 16.57
CA THR A 585 24.25 14.67 17.79
C THR A 585 22.72 14.74 17.96
N ALA A 586 21.93 14.18 17.03
CA ALA A 586 20.48 14.15 17.17
C ALA A 586 20.04 13.16 18.27
N LYS A 587 19.08 13.57 19.11
CA LYS A 587 18.50 12.70 20.16
C LYS A 587 17.98 11.35 19.59
N GLY A 588 17.46 11.41 18.38
CA GLY A 588 17.19 10.27 17.51
C GLY A 588 17.25 10.73 16.05
N ALA A 589 17.82 9.89 15.18
CA ALA A 589 17.84 10.10 13.75
C ALA A 589 17.39 8.84 12.98
N MET A 590 16.39 8.95 12.13
CA MET A 590 15.90 7.85 11.29
C MET A 590 16.46 7.95 9.87
N ILE A 591 16.98 6.85 9.33
CA ILE A 591 17.31 6.71 7.91
C ILE A 591 16.14 6.00 7.22
N LEU A 592 15.55 6.65 6.21
CA LEU A 592 14.54 6.03 5.35
C LEU A 592 15.01 6.08 3.89
N TRP A 593 14.99 4.93 3.20
CA TRP A 593 15.52 4.83 1.84
C TRP A 593 14.63 4.08 0.87
N GLY A 594 14.92 4.27 -0.42
CA GLY A 594 14.14 3.72 -1.52
C GLY A 594 15.02 3.12 -2.61
N MET A 595 14.52 3.19 -3.84
CA MET A 595 15.09 2.47 -4.98
C MET A 595 16.39 3.10 -5.51
N GLY A 596 16.66 4.38 -5.22
CA GLY A 596 17.94 5.02 -5.54
C GLY A 596 19.11 4.48 -4.71
N VAL A 597 18.83 3.77 -3.61
CA VAL A 597 19.86 3.01 -2.87
C VAL A 597 20.02 1.60 -3.42
N SER A 598 18.92 0.91 -3.74
CA SER A 598 18.92 -0.55 -4.00
C SER A 598 19.01 -0.98 -5.46
N GLN A 599 18.61 -0.14 -6.43
CA GLN A 599 18.58 -0.50 -7.86
C GLN A 599 19.86 -0.05 -8.62
N HIS A 600 21.02 -0.42 -8.06
CA HIS A 600 22.38 -0.15 -8.56
C HIS A 600 23.25 -1.41 -8.43
N VAL A 601 24.31 -1.55 -9.22
CA VAL A 601 25.26 -2.69 -9.07
C VAL A 601 25.99 -2.71 -7.71
N HIS A 602 26.03 -1.59 -7.00
CA HIS A 602 26.58 -1.46 -5.65
C HIS A 602 25.48 -1.29 -4.57
N GLY A 603 24.23 -1.67 -4.87
CA GLY A 603 23.07 -1.35 -4.01
C GLY A 603 23.07 -2.01 -2.61
N THR A 604 23.74 -3.15 -2.46
CA THR A 604 24.02 -3.79 -1.16
C THR A 604 25.04 -2.96 -0.37
N ASP A 605 26.04 -2.41 -1.05
CA ASP A 605 27.09 -1.58 -0.44
C ASP A 605 26.55 -0.23 0.03
N ASN A 606 25.66 0.41 -0.73
CA ASN A 606 24.90 1.56 -0.25
C ASN A 606 24.16 1.25 1.06
N ALA A 607 23.49 0.09 1.15
CA ALA A 607 22.78 -0.31 2.35
C ALA A 607 23.74 -0.67 3.52
N ARG A 608 24.92 -1.24 3.25
CA ARG A 608 26.00 -1.41 4.26
C ARG A 608 26.47 -0.08 4.83
N CYS A 609 26.69 0.93 3.98
CA CYS A 609 27.02 2.30 4.43
C CYS A 609 25.92 2.90 5.32
N LEU A 610 24.62 2.68 5.03
CA LEU A 610 23.53 3.15 5.89
C LEU A 610 23.49 2.43 7.25
N ILE A 611 23.72 1.10 7.26
CA ILE A 611 23.85 0.32 8.51
C ILE A 611 25.04 0.84 9.34
N ALA A 612 26.18 1.08 8.70
CA ALA A 612 27.37 1.62 9.33
C ALA A 612 27.12 3.02 9.93
N LEU A 613 26.55 3.95 9.15
CA LEU A 613 26.21 5.31 9.59
C LEU A 613 25.28 5.32 10.82
N ALA A 614 24.21 4.52 10.81
CA ALA A 614 23.32 4.39 11.97
C ALA A 614 24.01 3.76 13.19
N THR A 615 24.92 2.80 12.96
CA THR A 615 25.61 2.06 14.02
C THR A 615 26.69 2.89 14.71
N VAL A 616 27.53 3.62 13.96
CA VAL A 616 28.60 4.46 14.55
C VAL A 616 28.04 5.62 15.35
N ALA A 617 26.81 6.07 15.06
CA ALA A 617 26.11 7.14 15.78
C ALA A 617 25.14 6.65 16.87
N GLY A 618 25.02 5.33 17.10
CA GLY A 618 24.07 4.76 18.06
C GLY A 618 22.59 5.07 17.73
N GLN A 619 22.26 5.27 16.44
CA GLN A 619 20.93 5.66 15.94
C GLN A 619 20.10 4.46 15.48
N ILE A 620 20.07 3.37 16.26
CA ILE A 620 19.22 2.20 16.03
C ILE A 620 18.87 1.51 17.36
N GLY A 621 17.70 0.89 17.45
CA GLY A 621 17.22 0.21 18.66
C GLY A 621 16.58 1.14 19.70
N LYS A 622 16.15 2.34 19.31
CA LYS A 622 15.42 3.31 20.15
C LYS A 622 14.35 4.04 19.32
N PRO A 623 13.26 4.55 19.93
CA PRO A 623 12.26 5.37 19.23
C PRO A 623 12.88 6.63 18.61
N GLY A 624 12.31 7.09 17.51
CA GLY A 624 12.82 8.20 16.70
C GLY A 624 14.19 7.92 16.07
N SER A 625 14.52 6.65 15.78
CA SER A 625 15.79 6.27 15.13
C SER A 625 15.67 5.00 14.29
N GLY A 626 16.74 4.63 13.60
CA GLY A 626 16.87 3.31 12.96
C GLY A 626 16.86 3.32 11.44
N LEU A 627 16.55 2.15 10.87
CA LEU A 627 16.73 1.82 9.46
C LEU A 627 15.40 1.39 8.84
N HIS A 628 14.99 2.09 7.78
CA HIS A 628 13.70 1.87 7.11
C HIS A 628 13.81 1.87 5.57
N PRO A 629 14.01 0.70 4.93
CA PRO A 629 13.73 0.55 3.51
C PRO A 629 12.22 0.68 3.25
N LEU A 630 11.80 1.79 2.64
CA LEU A 630 10.40 2.12 2.31
C LEU A 630 9.84 1.15 1.26
N ARG A 631 9.30 0.02 1.72
CA ARG A 631 8.96 -1.12 0.85
C ARG A 631 7.96 -0.74 -0.24
N GLY A 632 8.23 -1.23 -1.46
CA GLY A 632 7.49 -0.88 -2.67
C GLY A 632 6.01 -1.28 -2.62
N GLN A 633 5.69 -2.52 -2.98
CA GLN A 633 4.29 -2.99 -3.08
C GLN A 633 3.67 -3.25 -1.70
N ASN A 634 2.33 -3.18 -1.64
CA ASN A 634 1.51 -3.39 -0.43
C ASN A 634 1.88 -4.64 0.37
N ASN A 635 2.23 -5.77 -0.28
CA ASN A 635 2.58 -7.01 0.40
C ASN A 635 4.00 -7.54 0.12
N VAL A 636 4.96 -6.70 -0.29
CA VAL A 636 6.32 -7.19 -0.60
C VAL A 636 7.10 -7.63 0.64
N GLN A 637 6.72 -7.15 1.83
CA GLN A 637 7.24 -7.65 3.10
C GLN A 637 6.65 -9.05 3.36
N GLY A 638 5.33 -9.20 3.38
CA GLY A 638 4.67 -10.49 3.65
C GLY A 638 4.97 -11.60 2.63
N ALA A 639 5.07 -11.25 1.34
CA ALA A 639 5.55 -12.16 0.29
C ALA A 639 6.99 -12.66 0.54
N SER A 640 7.88 -11.78 1.02
CA SER A 640 9.24 -12.14 1.42
C SER A 640 9.24 -13.00 2.68
N ASP A 641 8.44 -12.64 3.69
CA ASP A 641 8.32 -13.34 4.98
C ASP A 641 7.75 -14.76 4.81
N ALA A 642 6.77 -14.93 3.90
CA ALA A 642 6.17 -16.19 3.51
C ALA A 642 7.08 -17.07 2.62
N GLY A 643 8.24 -16.57 2.18
CA GLY A 643 9.26 -17.36 1.49
C GLY A 643 9.20 -17.38 -0.03
N LEU A 644 8.64 -16.36 -0.71
CA LEU A 644 8.79 -16.18 -2.17
C LEU A 644 10.22 -15.70 -2.55
N ILE A 645 11.25 -16.37 -2.03
CA ILE A 645 12.66 -16.01 -2.20
C ILE A 645 13.46 -17.28 -2.55
N PRO A 646 14.30 -17.30 -3.60
CA PRO A 646 14.93 -18.52 -4.10
C PRO A 646 15.87 -19.22 -3.10
N MET A 647 16.39 -18.49 -2.11
CA MET A 647 17.30 -19.00 -1.09
C MET A 647 16.69 -19.10 0.32
N MET A 648 15.41 -18.75 0.51
CA MET A 648 14.74 -18.77 1.82
C MET A 648 13.40 -19.51 1.80
N PHE A 649 13.22 -20.42 2.75
CA PHE A 649 11.92 -20.86 3.24
C PHE A 649 11.21 -19.71 4.01
N PRO A 650 9.91 -19.87 4.37
CA PRO A 650 9.24 -18.94 5.29
C PRO A 650 10.08 -18.58 6.53
N ASN A 651 9.86 -17.38 7.06
CA ASN A 651 10.59 -16.81 8.21
C ASN A 651 12.10 -16.55 7.96
N TYR A 652 12.50 -16.28 6.71
CA TYR A 652 13.89 -16.09 6.27
C TYR A 652 14.86 -17.25 6.62
N GLN A 653 14.34 -18.46 6.81
CA GLN A 653 15.15 -19.65 7.07
C GLN A 653 15.83 -20.08 5.76
N ARG A 654 17.16 -20.18 5.74
CA ARG A 654 17.91 -20.52 4.52
C ARG A 654 17.58 -21.94 4.06
N VAL A 655 17.39 -22.14 2.75
CA VAL A 655 17.14 -23.49 2.18
C VAL A 655 18.33 -24.44 2.35
N THR A 656 19.53 -23.88 2.57
CA THR A 656 20.78 -24.59 2.83
C THR A 656 21.01 -24.92 4.31
N ASP A 657 20.08 -24.58 5.22
CA ASP A 657 20.16 -24.96 6.63
C ASP A 657 19.55 -26.37 6.81
N PRO A 658 20.34 -27.40 7.22
CA PRO A 658 19.83 -28.75 7.38
C PRO A 658 18.74 -28.89 8.44
N ALA A 659 18.71 -28.02 9.45
CA ALA A 659 17.68 -28.06 10.50
C ALA A 659 16.35 -27.50 9.97
N ALA A 660 16.38 -26.37 9.27
CA ALA A 660 15.19 -25.81 8.63
C ALA A 660 14.67 -26.73 7.52
N HIS A 661 15.54 -27.24 6.65
CA HIS A 661 15.19 -28.17 5.58
C HIS A 661 14.50 -29.42 6.13
N ALA A 662 15.10 -30.06 7.15
CA ALA A 662 14.50 -31.23 7.80
C ALA A 662 13.16 -30.93 8.50
N TRP A 663 12.99 -29.73 9.06
CA TRP A 663 11.74 -29.27 9.65
C TRP A 663 10.64 -29.11 8.60
N PHE A 664 10.92 -28.44 7.47
CA PHE A 664 9.95 -28.27 6.38
C PHE A 664 9.59 -29.59 5.69
N GLU A 665 10.52 -30.54 5.56
CA GLU A 665 10.21 -31.88 5.04
C GLU A 665 9.25 -32.68 5.94
N GLU A 666 9.37 -32.55 7.26
CA GLU A 666 8.43 -33.18 8.21
C GLU A 666 7.09 -32.42 8.26
N PHE A 667 7.14 -31.08 8.35
CA PHE A 667 5.97 -30.20 8.46
C PHE A 667 5.06 -30.26 7.22
N TRP A 668 5.62 -30.34 6.02
CA TRP A 668 4.85 -30.52 4.78
C TRP A 668 4.57 -31.98 4.42
N GLY A 669 5.03 -32.95 5.24
CA GLY A 669 4.74 -34.37 5.05
C GLY A 669 5.44 -35.03 3.85
N MET A 670 6.59 -34.49 3.42
CA MET A 670 7.37 -35.01 2.28
C MET A 670 7.97 -36.40 2.60
N ARG A 671 8.30 -36.64 3.87
CA ARG A 671 8.91 -37.89 4.35
C ARG A 671 7.84 -38.97 4.57
N THR A 672 8.02 -40.13 3.94
CA THR A 672 7.17 -41.30 4.21
C THR A 672 7.43 -41.87 5.62
N PRO A 673 6.49 -42.61 6.23
CA PRO A 673 6.68 -43.18 7.58
C PRO A 673 7.79 -44.24 7.71
N GLN A 674 8.46 -44.61 6.62
CA GLN A 674 9.49 -45.66 6.55
C GLN A 674 10.91 -45.10 6.82
N GLY A 675 11.01 -44.15 7.76
CA GLY A 675 12.25 -43.39 8.00
C GLY A 675 12.57 -43.06 9.47
N ARG A 676 11.87 -43.66 10.45
CA ARG A 676 12.29 -43.54 11.86
C ARG A 676 13.37 -44.59 12.17
N PRO A 677 14.65 -44.20 12.39
CA PRO A 677 15.60 -45.12 13.01
C PRO A 677 15.11 -45.49 14.40
N LYS A 678 15.11 -46.79 14.74
CA LYS A 678 14.98 -47.20 16.14
C LYS A 678 16.25 -46.78 16.86
N ALA A 679 16.12 -46.14 18.01
CA ALA A 679 17.27 -45.78 18.83
C ALA A 679 18.00 -47.05 19.30
N GLY A 680 19.18 -47.34 18.73
CA GLY A 680 20.04 -48.45 19.16
C GLY A 680 20.81 -49.19 18.06
N GLU A 681 20.44 -49.08 16.78
CA GLU A 681 21.09 -49.83 15.69
C GLU A 681 22.12 -48.98 14.92
N ALA A 682 23.31 -49.55 14.70
CA ALA A 682 24.43 -48.91 14.02
C ALA A 682 24.38 -49.16 12.48
N PRO A 683 24.92 -48.25 11.65
CA PRO A 683 24.81 -48.36 10.19
C PRO A 683 25.69 -49.50 9.64
N SER A 684 25.06 -50.53 9.10
CA SER A 684 25.72 -51.53 8.24
C SER A 684 25.77 -51.04 6.79
N GLY A 685 26.94 -51.13 6.17
CA GLY A 685 27.12 -50.75 4.76
C GLY A 685 26.48 -51.76 3.80
N GLY A 686 25.71 -51.26 2.83
CA GLY A 686 25.12 -52.03 1.74
C GLY A 686 25.20 -51.27 0.42
N SER A 687 25.44 -51.98 -0.68
CA SER A 687 25.68 -51.38 -2.01
C SER A 687 24.40 -50.91 -2.70
N ALA A 688 24.51 -49.83 -3.48
CA ALA A 688 23.43 -49.36 -4.35
C ALA A 688 23.02 -50.41 -5.39
N ALA A 689 21.71 -50.57 -5.59
CA ALA A 689 21.11 -51.29 -6.71
C ALA A 689 19.73 -50.68 -7.02
N HIS A 690 19.37 -50.67 -8.31
CA HIS A 690 18.18 -50.09 -8.91
C HIS A 690 16.87 -50.22 -8.09
N GLU A 691 16.22 -49.09 -7.79
CA GLU A 691 14.76 -49.02 -7.68
C GLU A 691 14.16 -48.45 -8.97
N VAL A 692 12.97 -48.95 -9.34
CA VAL A 692 12.21 -48.52 -10.51
C VAL A 692 11.36 -47.32 -10.11
N ALA A 693 11.45 -46.22 -10.88
CA ALA A 693 10.80 -44.97 -10.55
C ALA A 693 9.27 -45.11 -10.41
N SER A 694 8.76 -44.88 -9.20
CA SER A 694 7.34 -44.65 -8.94
C SER A 694 6.99 -43.21 -9.35
N VAL A 695 6.16 -43.07 -10.38
CA VAL A 695 5.78 -41.76 -10.93
C VAL A 695 4.87 -41.02 -9.94
N GLY A 696 5.39 -39.97 -9.31
CA GLY A 696 4.72 -39.23 -8.24
C GLY A 696 5.25 -37.80 -8.07
N ALA A 697 4.82 -37.14 -6.99
CA ALA A 697 5.40 -35.85 -6.58
C ALA A 697 6.81 -36.03 -5.98
N PRO A 698 7.67 -35.00 -5.99
CA PRO A 698 8.96 -34.99 -5.32
C PRO A 698 8.93 -35.54 -3.89
N THR A 699 9.89 -36.39 -3.53
CA THR A 699 9.97 -37.08 -2.23
C THR A 699 10.92 -36.41 -1.22
N SER A 700 11.60 -35.34 -1.63
CA SER A 700 12.49 -34.54 -0.79
C SER A 700 12.52 -33.09 -1.32
N LEU A 701 12.90 -32.15 -0.45
CA LEU A 701 13.05 -30.74 -0.83
C LEU A 701 14.42 -30.48 -1.48
N ASP A 702 14.48 -29.50 -2.38
CA ASP A 702 15.72 -29.01 -2.97
C ASP A 702 16.56 -28.31 -1.88
N ASP A 703 17.81 -28.73 -1.70
CA ASP A 703 18.74 -28.18 -0.71
C ASP A 703 19.58 -27.02 -1.27
N GLN A 704 19.62 -26.89 -2.61
CA GLN A 704 20.27 -25.80 -3.31
C GLN A 704 19.33 -24.60 -3.49
N PRO A 705 19.83 -23.36 -3.44
CA PRO A 705 19.08 -22.19 -3.89
C PRO A 705 18.48 -22.35 -5.30
N GLY A 706 17.37 -21.68 -5.54
CA GLY A 706 16.88 -21.41 -6.87
C GLY A 706 17.58 -20.24 -7.53
N TYR A 707 17.27 -20.05 -8.81
CA TYR A 707 17.67 -18.88 -9.58
C TYR A 707 16.78 -17.67 -9.26
N THR A 708 17.34 -16.48 -9.39
CA THR A 708 16.62 -15.20 -9.29
C THR A 708 15.84 -14.87 -10.57
N VAL A 709 14.85 -13.96 -10.55
CA VAL A 709 14.08 -13.50 -11.74
C VAL A 709 14.94 -13.30 -12.99
N VAL A 710 16.03 -12.53 -12.90
CA VAL A 710 16.90 -12.23 -14.07
C VAL A 710 17.74 -13.45 -14.48
N GLU A 711 18.23 -14.25 -13.53
CA GLU A 711 18.90 -15.53 -13.83
C GLU A 711 17.94 -16.55 -14.45
N ILE A 712 16.64 -16.50 -14.13
CA ILE A 712 15.58 -17.33 -14.71
C ILE A 712 15.35 -16.96 -16.18
N MET A 713 15.37 -15.67 -16.54
CA MET A 713 15.30 -15.25 -17.95
C MET A 713 16.51 -15.75 -18.75
N HIS A 714 17.72 -15.58 -18.22
CA HIS A 714 18.94 -16.16 -18.81
C HIS A 714 18.85 -17.69 -18.95
N LYS A 715 18.25 -18.39 -17.97
CA LYS A 715 18.06 -19.85 -18.00
C LYS A 715 16.93 -20.31 -18.91
N ALA A 716 15.96 -19.48 -19.28
CA ALA A 716 15.00 -19.81 -20.32
C ALA A 716 15.66 -19.87 -21.71
N LEU A 717 16.58 -18.94 -21.97
CA LEU A 717 17.33 -18.83 -23.24
C LEU A 717 18.59 -19.70 -23.30
N ALA A 718 18.84 -20.55 -22.30
CA ALA A 718 19.96 -21.49 -22.30
C ALA A 718 19.88 -22.50 -23.47
N PRO A 719 21.01 -23.06 -23.93
CA PRO A 719 21.01 -24.15 -24.92
C PRO A 719 20.34 -25.40 -24.32
N ASP A 720 19.74 -26.25 -25.16
CA ASP A 720 19.00 -27.43 -24.68
C ASP A 720 19.87 -28.50 -23.99
N SER A 721 21.20 -28.38 -24.10
CA SER A 721 22.19 -29.16 -23.37
C SER A 721 22.44 -28.69 -21.93
N ASP A 722 21.91 -27.53 -21.52
CA ASP A 722 21.97 -27.06 -20.13
C ASP A 722 20.93 -27.82 -19.29
N PRO A 723 21.34 -28.65 -18.30
CA PRO A 723 20.40 -29.44 -17.49
C PRO A 723 19.52 -28.57 -16.58
N HIS A 724 19.85 -27.28 -16.44
CA HIS A 724 19.09 -26.32 -15.66
C HIS A 724 18.38 -25.27 -16.53
N LYS A 725 18.22 -25.53 -17.84
CA LYS A 725 17.38 -24.71 -18.72
C LYS A 725 15.94 -24.69 -18.23
N VAL A 726 15.39 -23.50 -18.00
CA VAL A 726 13.96 -23.32 -17.68
C VAL A 726 13.15 -23.49 -18.96
N ARG A 727 12.13 -24.35 -18.92
CA ARG A 727 11.27 -24.72 -20.07
C ARG A 727 9.80 -24.42 -19.81
N GLY A 728 9.38 -24.57 -18.55
CA GLY A 728 8.02 -24.26 -18.09
C GLY A 728 8.05 -23.16 -17.03
N MET A 729 7.07 -22.26 -17.05
CA MET A 729 6.93 -21.24 -16.02
C MET A 729 5.47 -21.01 -15.63
N TYR A 730 5.26 -20.70 -14.35
CA TYR A 730 3.97 -20.26 -13.81
C TYR A 730 4.15 -18.87 -13.17
N ILE A 731 3.39 -17.89 -13.64
CA ILE A 731 3.45 -16.51 -13.14
C ILE A 731 2.10 -16.16 -12.52
N MET A 732 2.09 -15.74 -11.26
CA MET A 732 0.93 -15.21 -10.56
C MET A 732 1.14 -13.72 -10.29
N GLY A 733 0.25 -12.88 -10.82
CA GLY A 733 0.12 -11.47 -10.45
C GLY A 733 1.38 -10.61 -10.61
N GLU A 734 2.27 -10.94 -11.54
CA GLU A 734 3.44 -10.15 -11.93
C GLU A 734 3.51 -9.99 -13.46
N ASN A 735 4.17 -8.94 -13.96
CA ASN A 735 4.23 -8.63 -15.39
C ASN A 735 5.68 -8.38 -15.86
N PRO A 736 6.56 -9.41 -15.87
CA PRO A 736 7.95 -9.29 -16.31
C PRO A 736 8.13 -8.75 -17.73
N ALA A 737 7.18 -8.99 -18.64
CA ALA A 737 7.17 -8.37 -19.98
C ALA A 737 6.95 -6.84 -19.98
N MET A 738 6.85 -6.22 -18.79
CA MET A 738 6.98 -4.78 -18.54
C MET A 738 7.95 -4.41 -17.39
N SER A 739 8.07 -5.22 -16.32
CA SER A 739 8.82 -4.84 -15.11
C SER A 739 10.31 -5.13 -15.13
N ASP A 740 10.76 -6.06 -15.97
CA ASP A 740 12.13 -6.58 -15.92
C ASP A 740 13.12 -5.69 -16.71
N PRO A 741 14.42 -5.72 -16.38
CA PRO A 741 15.45 -5.02 -17.16
C PRO A 741 15.64 -5.67 -18.54
N ASP A 742 16.22 -4.91 -19.49
CA ASP A 742 16.40 -5.33 -20.89
C ASP A 742 15.13 -6.03 -21.42
N LEU A 743 14.09 -5.23 -21.63
CA LEU A 743 12.76 -5.77 -21.89
C LEU A 743 12.67 -6.57 -23.20
N ASN A 744 13.63 -6.38 -24.12
CA ASN A 744 13.78 -7.20 -25.32
C ASN A 744 14.26 -8.61 -24.95
N HIS A 745 15.28 -8.73 -24.09
CA HIS A 745 15.72 -10.02 -23.54
C HIS A 745 14.59 -10.71 -22.76
N ALA A 746 13.96 -10.01 -21.82
CA ALA A 746 12.92 -10.59 -20.96
C ALA A 746 11.69 -11.10 -21.76
N ARG A 747 11.22 -10.34 -22.76
CA ARG A 747 10.11 -10.76 -23.64
C ARG A 747 10.51 -11.95 -24.53
N HIS A 748 11.73 -11.98 -25.05
CA HIS A 748 12.23 -13.12 -25.84
C HIS A 748 12.36 -14.38 -24.98
N ALA A 749 12.85 -14.26 -23.75
CA ALA A 749 12.92 -15.35 -22.78
C ALA A 749 11.52 -15.95 -22.50
N LEU A 750 10.54 -15.11 -22.17
CA LEU A 750 9.15 -15.54 -21.95
C LEU A 750 8.52 -16.20 -23.19
N ALA A 751 8.79 -15.66 -24.39
CA ALA A 751 8.32 -16.25 -25.65
C ALA A 751 9.01 -17.59 -26.00
N SER A 752 10.25 -17.81 -25.55
CA SER A 752 10.99 -19.05 -25.80
C SER A 752 10.54 -20.25 -24.94
N LEU A 753 9.78 -20.01 -23.87
CA LEU A 753 9.31 -21.05 -22.96
C LEU A 753 8.43 -22.07 -23.70
N SER A 754 8.70 -23.36 -23.48
CA SER A 754 7.90 -24.47 -24.01
C SER A 754 6.48 -24.47 -23.43
N HIS A 755 6.29 -23.97 -22.20
CA HIS A 755 4.97 -23.73 -21.62
C HIS A 755 4.99 -22.54 -20.64
N LEU A 756 4.02 -21.63 -20.73
CA LEU A 756 3.85 -20.49 -19.83
C LEU A 756 2.40 -20.38 -19.37
N VAL A 757 2.17 -20.46 -18.06
CA VAL A 757 0.88 -20.21 -17.41
C VAL A 757 0.91 -18.85 -16.73
N VAL A 758 -0.10 -18.02 -16.95
CA VAL A 758 -0.24 -16.71 -16.29
C VAL A 758 -1.57 -16.64 -15.54
N GLN A 759 -1.53 -16.29 -14.26
CA GLN A 759 -2.69 -15.97 -13.43
C GLN A 759 -2.69 -14.47 -13.14
N ASP A 760 -3.69 -13.76 -13.64
CA ASP A 760 -3.77 -12.29 -13.61
C ASP A 760 -5.25 -11.85 -13.55
N ILE A 761 -5.48 -10.60 -13.18
CA ILE A 761 -6.79 -9.93 -13.21
C ILE A 761 -7.04 -9.21 -14.55
N PHE A 762 -5.99 -8.95 -15.33
CA PHE A 762 -6.04 -8.28 -16.65
C PHE A 762 -5.20 -9.03 -17.69
N MET A 763 -5.53 -8.86 -18.98
CA MET A 763 -4.64 -9.28 -20.07
C MET A 763 -3.45 -8.30 -20.15
N THR A 764 -2.36 -8.66 -19.48
CA THR A 764 -1.08 -7.93 -19.44
C THR A 764 -0.12 -8.37 -20.54
N GLU A 765 0.97 -7.61 -20.76
CA GLU A 765 2.04 -7.95 -21.72
C GLU A 765 2.59 -9.37 -21.51
N THR A 766 2.64 -9.83 -20.25
CA THR A 766 3.07 -11.19 -19.91
C THR A 766 1.97 -12.23 -20.22
N ALA A 767 0.71 -11.92 -19.93
CA ALA A 767 -0.42 -12.78 -20.27
C ALA A 767 -0.54 -13.01 -21.80
N TRP A 768 -0.24 -12.01 -22.63
CA TRP A 768 -0.19 -12.14 -24.09
C TRP A 768 0.86 -13.15 -24.61
N LEU A 769 1.88 -13.50 -23.83
CA LEU A 769 2.88 -14.53 -24.14
C LEU A 769 2.52 -15.92 -23.58
N ALA A 770 1.47 -16.03 -22.74
CA ALA A 770 1.08 -17.27 -22.10
C ALA A 770 0.45 -18.28 -23.07
N ASP A 771 0.48 -19.57 -22.72
CA ASP A 771 -0.28 -20.64 -23.36
C ASP A 771 -1.65 -20.82 -22.70
N VAL A 772 -1.72 -20.57 -21.38
CA VAL A 772 -2.95 -20.56 -20.59
C VAL A 772 -2.99 -19.32 -19.71
N VAL A 773 -4.12 -18.61 -19.70
CA VAL A 773 -4.39 -17.48 -18.79
C VAL A 773 -5.55 -17.83 -17.87
N LEU A 774 -5.36 -17.65 -16.56
CA LEU A 774 -6.30 -18.02 -15.50
C LEU A 774 -6.84 -16.74 -14.81
N PRO A 775 -8.15 -16.44 -14.87
CA PRO A 775 -8.71 -15.20 -14.33
C PRO A 775 -8.76 -15.21 -12.78
N ALA A 776 -7.97 -14.34 -12.18
CA ALA A 776 -7.85 -14.17 -10.73
C ALA A 776 -8.83 -13.15 -10.14
N THR A 777 -8.95 -13.11 -8.80
CA THR A 777 -9.71 -12.07 -8.08
C THR A 777 -8.84 -10.86 -7.77
N ALA A 778 -9.42 -9.66 -7.94
CA ALA A 778 -8.80 -8.43 -7.46
C ALA A 778 -8.83 -8.34 -5.93
N TRP A 779 -8.09 -7.41 -5.34
CA TRP A 779 -8.06 -7.22 -3.89
C TRP A 779 -9.44 -7.00 -3.23
N PRO A 780 -10.37 -6.18 -3.76
CA PRO A 780 -11.70 -6.04 -3.17
C PRO A 780 -12.63 -7.25 -3.40
N GLU A 781 -12.18 -8.28 -4.10
CA GLU A 781 -12.94 -9.52 -4.41
C GLU A 781 -12.48 -10.72 -3.57
N LYS A 782 -11.61 -10.49 -2.57
CA LYS A 782 -11.05 -11.55 -1.71
C LYS A 782 -10.94 -11.12 -0.25
N THR A 783 -10.81 -12.11 0.62
CA THR A 783 -10.45 -11.97 2.04
C THR A 783 -9.10 -12.64 2.26
N GLY A 784 -8.23 -12.04 3.06
CA GLY A 784 -6.86 -12.51 3.30
C GLY A 784 -6.00 -11.42 3.95
N THR A 785 -4.74 -11.73 4.26
CA THR A 785 -3.85 -10.79 4.97
C THR A 785 -2.74 -10.26 4.08
N VAL A 786 -2.22 -9.07 4.41
CA VAL A 786 -0.96 -8.54 3.85
C VAL A 786 -0.06 -8.07 4.99
N SER A 787 1.25 -8.22 4.87
CA SER A 787 2.21 -7.60 5.78
C SER A 787 2.81 -6.36 5.14
N ASN A 788 2.58 -5.20 5.75
CA ASN A 788 3.05 -3.91 5.25
C ASN A 788 4.54 -3.66 5.55
N THR A 789 5.06 -2.50 5.11
CA THR A 789 6.45 -2.08 5.33
C THR A 789 6.85 -1.91 6.80
N ASP A 790 5.88 -1.76 7.70
CA ASP A 790 6.06 -1.51 9.14
C ASP A 790 5.88 -2.79 9.97
N ARG A 791 5.95 -3.96 9.33
CA ARG A 791 5.73 -5.29 9.93
C ARG A 791 4.32 -5.46 10.51
N MET A 792 3.33 -4.74 10.02
CA MET A 792 1.93 -4.91 10.41
C MET A 792 1.27 -5.95 9.50
N VAL A 793 0.77 -7.06 10.09
CA VAL A 793 -0.13 -7.99 9.41
C VAL A 793 -1.54 -7.40 9.44
N GLN A 794 -2.14 -7.18 8.27
CA GLN A 794 -3.37 -6.42 8.09
C GLN A 794 -4.43 -7.22 7.32
N MET A 795 -5.68 -7.15 7.78
CA MET A 795 -6.81 -7.88 7.21
C MET A 795 -7.48 -7.12 6.06
N GLY A 796 -7.53 -7.74 4.88
CA GLY A 796 -8.46 -7.38 3.80
C GLY A 796 -9.70 -8.27 3.83
N ARG A 797 -10.86 -7.69 3.49
CA ARG A 797 -12.15 -8.39 3.39
C ARG A 797 -12.78 -8.15 2.02
N GLN A 798 -13.47 -9.17 1.51
CA GLN A 798 -14.21 -9.10 0.25
C GLN A 798 -15.33 -8.05 0.30
N ALA A 799 -15.22 -7.04 -0.56
CA ALA A 799 -16.21 -5.96 -0.71
C ALA A 799 -17.22 -6.25 -1.82
N ILE A 800 -16.79 -6.85 -2.93
CA ILE A 800 -17.60 -7.11 -4.13
C ILE A 800 -17.42 -8.55 -4.63
N ASP A 801 -18.33 -9.01 -5.48
CA ASP A 801 -18.23 -10.33 -6.10
C ASP A 801 -17.28 -10.36 -7.33
N PRO A 802 -16.55 -11.46 -7.59
CA PRO A 802 -15.66 -11.60 -8.75
C PRO A 802 -16.39 -11.48 -10.10
N PRO A 803 -15.74 -10.93 -11.15
CA PRO A 803 -16.36 -10.80 -12.45
C PRO A 803 -16.39 -12.13 -13.24
N GLY A 804 -17.58 -12.55 -13.66
CA GLY A 804 -17.79 -13.69 -14.55
C GLY A 804 -17.45 -15.04 -13.89
N GLN A 805 -16.46 -15.74 -14.45
CA GLN A 805 -15.94 -17.01 -13.95
C GLN A 805 -14.62 -16.88 -13.17
N ALA A 806 -14.14 -15.66 -12.88
CA ALA A 806 -12.91 -15.46 -12.10
C ALA A 806 -12.93 -16.26 -10.77
N ARG A 807 -11.75 -16.67 -10.28
CA ARG A 807 -11.62 -17.47 -9.06
C ARG A 807 -10.52 -16.96 -8.13
N PRO A 808 -10.65 -17.14 -6.80
CA PRO A 808 -9.61 -16.75 -5.85
C PRO A 808 -8.29 -17.45 -6.12
N ASP A 809 -7.19 -16.71 -6.07
CA ASP A 809 -5.84 -17.20 -6.36
C ASP A 809 -5.47 -18.44 -5.52
N LEU A 810 -5.84 -18.46 -4.23
CA LEU A 810 -5.70 -19.65 -3.37
C LEU A 810 -6.32 -20.91 -3.98
N TRP A 811 -7.55 -20.81 -4.49
CA TRP A 811 -8.26 -21.92 -5.11
C TRP A 811 -7.54 -22.39 -6.37
N ILE A 812 -7.07 -21.46 -7.20
CA ILE A 812 -6.33 -21.79 -8.43
C ILE A 812 -5.00 -22.48 -8.09
N ILE A 813 -4.24 -21.96 -7.12
CA ILE A 813 -2.99 -22.59 -6.63
C ILE A 813 -3.27 -24.02 -6.12
N GLN A 814 -4.35 -24.25 -5.35
CA GLN A 814 -4.74 -25.59 -4.91
C GLN A 814 -5.14 -26.51 -6.08
N GLN A 815 -5.86 -25.99 -7.08
CA GLN A 815 -6.23 -26.76 -8.27
C GLN A 815 -5.02 -27.15 -9.14
N MET A 816 -4.01 -26.26 -9.21
CA MET A 816 -2.71 -26.56 -9.81
C MET A 816 -1.95 -27.62 -8.99
N ALA A 817 -1.89 -27.47 -7.67
CA ALA A 817 -1.25 -28.43 -6.77
C ALA A 817 -1.83 -29.84 -6.91
N GLN A 818 -3.16 -29.97 -6.93
CA GLN A 818 -3.86 -31.24 -7.12
C GLN A 818 -3.47 -31.92 -8.45
N ARG A 819 -3.37 -31.18 -9.55
CA ARG A 819 -2.99 -31.71 -10.87
C ARG A 819 -1.48 -31.98 -11.01
N MET A 820 -0.63 -31.25 -10.28
CA MET A 820 0.80 -31.58 -10.11
C MET A 820 1.05 -32.85 -9.26
N GLY A 821 0.01 -33.38 -8.60
CA GLY A 821 0.04 -34.63 -7.83
C GLY A 821 0.02 -34.47 -6.30
N LEU A 822 -0.31 -33.28 -5.77
CA LEU A 822 -0.31 -32.98 -4.35
C LEU A 822 -1.72 -33.10 -3.72
N HIS A 823 -1.84 -33.76 -2.57
CA HIS A 823 -3.12 -34.00 -1.90
C HIS A 823 -3.56 -32.84 -0.98
N TRP A 824 -3.63 -31.62 -1.53
CA TRP A 824 -4.06 -30.43 -0.79
C TRP A 824 -5.58 -30.27 -0.80
N ASN A 825 -6.21 -30.17 0.37
CA ASN A 825 -7.67 -30.07 0.56
C ASN A 825 -8.05 -28.96 1.57
N TYR A 826 -7.39 -27.80 1.51
CA TYR A 826 -7.77 -26.63 2.30
C TYR A 826 -9.20 -26.18 1.94
N GLY A 827 -10.01 -25.84 2.95
CA GLY A 827 -11.40 -25.37 2.79
C GLY A 827 -12.48 -26.47 2.82
N GLN A 828 -12.13 -27.76 2.85
CA GLN A 828 -13.10 -28.86 3.02
C GLN A 828 -13.32 -29.17 4.51
N THR A 829 -14.50 -28.82 5.02
CA THR A 829 -14.86 -29.00 6.45
C THR A 829 -15.43 -30.39 6.74
N ASP A 830 -14.58 -31.41 6.76
CA ASP A 830 -14.87 -32.64 7.51
C ASP A 830 -14.61 -32.40 9.01
N ALA A 831 -15.60 -32.71 9.85
CA ALA A 831 -15.64 -32.23 11.22
C ALA A 831 -14.81 -33.06 12.22
N ALA A 832 -13.47 -32.97 12.19
CA ALA A 832 -12.60 -33.10 13.39
C ALA A 832 -11.09 -32.87 13.13
N ALA A 833 -10.54 -31.79 13.73
CA ALA A 833 -9.15 -31.64 14.23
C ALA A 833 -7.96 -31.77 13.24
N PRO A 834 -6.82 -31.09 13.50
CA PRO A 834 -5.69 -31.06 12.56
C PRO A 834 -4.84 -32.35 12.58
N GLY A 835 -4.20 -32.65 11.44
CA GLY A 835 -2.98 -33.48 11.44
C GLY A 835 -3.00 -34.82 10.69
N ARG A 836 -3.85 -35.04 9.67
CA ARG A 836 -3.60 -36.06 8.62
C ARG A 836 -4.54 -35.95 7.41
N PRO A 837 -4.06 -36.03 6.16
CA PRO A 837 -4.92 -36.31 5.01
C PRO A 837 -5.42 -37.76 5.05
N LYS A 838 -6.66 -37.98 4.63
CA LYS A 838 -7.20 -39.30 4.25
C LYS A 838 -7.78 -39.21 2.83
N GLN A 839 -7.77 -40.34 2.13
CA GLN A 839 -8.29 -40.45 0.76
C GLN A 839 -9.81 -40.65 0.79
N GLY A 840 -10.57 -39.88 0.00
CA GLY A 840 -12.02 -40.04 -0.13
C GLY A 840 -12.69 -39.05 -1.09
N THR A 841 -13.04 -39.54 -2.29
CA THR A 841 -14.16 -39.08 -3.17
C THR A 841 -14.57 -37.60 -3.22
N ALA A 842 -14.44 -36.98 -4.40
CA ALA A 842 -14.95 -35.63 -4.68
C ALA A 842 -16.49 -35.58 -4.85
N PRO A 843 -17.18 -34.54 -4.32
CA PRO A 843 -18.57 -34.22 -4.63
C PRO A 843 -18.69 -33.18 -5.77
N SER A 844 -19.83 -33.18 -6.46
CA SER A 844 -20.11 -32.29 -7.60
C SER A 844 -21.10 -31.16 -7.26
N GLY A 845 -20.80 -29.92 -7.67
CA GLY A 845 -21.78 -28.83 -7.80
C GLY A 845 -22.27 -28.19 -6.50
N GLY A 846 -21.49 -27.26 -5.94
CA GLY A 846 -21.94 -26.37 -4.86
C GLY A 846 -22.67 -25.12 -5.37
N SER A 847 -23.39 -24.43 -4.48
CA SER A 847 -23.92 -23.08 -4.74
C SER A 847 -22.88 -22.01 -4.40
N ALA A 848 -23.01 -20.80 -4.97
CA ALA A 848 -22.05 -19.71 -4.74
C ALA A 848 -21.82 -19.39 -3.25
N ALA A 849 -22.87 -19.41 -2.42
CA ALA A 849 -22.75 -19.22 -0.97
C ALA A 849 -21.92 -20.33 -0.28
N HIS A 850 -21.99 -21.56 -0.79
CA HIS A 850 -21.18 -22.68 -0.29
C HIS A 850 -19.72 -22.61 -0.80
N GLU A 851 -19.47 -22.05 -2.00
CA GLU A 851 -18.11 -21.76 -2.48
C GLU A 851 -17.45 -20.63 -1.66
N VAL A 852 -18.18 -19.55 -1.35
CA VAL A 852 -17.66 -18.45 -0.51
C VAL A 852 -17.34 -18.94 0.91
N ALA A 853 -18.20 -19.77 1.51
CA ALA A 853 -17.95 -20.34 2.83
C ALA A 853 -16.71 -21.26 2.87
N SER A 854 -16.50 -22.09 1.84
CA SER A 854 -15.32 -22.97 1.78
C SER A 854 -14.04 -22.20 1.48
N VAL A 855 -14.10 -21.10 0.71
CA VAL A 855 -12.96 -20.18 0.51
C VAL A 855 -12.61 -19.44 1.81
N GLY A 856 -13.60 -18.98 2.59
CA GLY A 856 -13.34 -18.38 3.91
C GLY A 856 -12.61 -19.34 4.86
N ALA A 857 -13.04 -20.60 4.92
CA ALA A 857 -12.36 -21.66 5.67
C ALA A 857 -11.00 -22.05 5.07
N MET A 858 -10.80 -21.87 3.76
CA MET A 858 -9.51 -22.09 3.10
C MET A 858 -8.47 -21.05 3.52
N VAL A 859 -8.83 -19.76 3.51
CA VAL A 859 -7.93 -18.65 3.88
C VAL A 859 -7.41 -18.83 5.31
N SER A 860 -8.29 -19.03 6.29
CA SER A 860 -7.89 -19.15 7.70
C SER A 860 -7.08 -20.43 7.98
N ALA A 861 -7.38 -21.55 7.30
CA ALA A 861 -6.58 -22.79 7.40
C ALA A 861 -5.17 -22.63 6.82
N VAL A 862 -5.02 -21.93 5.69
CA VAL A 862 -3.71 -21.62 5.10
C VAL A 862 -2.93 -20.63 5.97
N TYR A 863 -3.60 -19.59 6.48
CA TYR A 863 -3.01 -18.63 7.41
C TYR A 863 -2.46 -19.32 8.67
N GLU A 864 -3.20 -20.28 9.24
CA GLU A 864 -2.77 -21.03 10.42
C GLU A 864 -1.55 -21.93 10.14
N GLU A 865 -1.46 -22.57 8.97
CA GLU A 865 -0.25 -23.31 8.57
C GLU A 865 0.96 -22.37 8.38
N MET A 866 0.74 -21.24 7.71
CA MET A 866 1.73 -20.18 7.52
C MET A 866 2.22 -19.62 8.87
N ARG A 867 1.32 -19.41 9.84
CA ARG A 867 1.63 -18.93 11.19
C ARG A 867 2.55 -19.89 11.95
N GLN A 868 2.40 -21.20 11.72
CA GLN A 868 3.30 -22.23 12.28
C GLN A 868 4.67 -22.24 11.58
N ALA A 869 4.70 -22.09 10.24
CA ALA A 869 5.94 -21.92 9.49
C ALA A 869 6.69 -20.62 9.86
N MET A 870 5.96 -19.58 10.27
CA MET A 870 6.46 -18.26 10.66
C MET A 870 6.40 -18.00 12.18
N HIS A 871 6.59 -19.06 12.98
CA HIS A 871 6.41 -19.06 14.44
C HIS A 871 7.23 -17.98 15.18
N ALA A 872 8.45 -17.65 14.72
CA ALA A 872 9.30 -16.64 15.37
C ALA A 872 9.00 -15.19 14.93
N ALA A 873 8.08 -14.99 13.99
CA ALA A 873 7.60 -13.67 13.58
C ALA A 873 6.15 -13.43 14.03
N ILE A 874 5.22 -14.28 13.59
CA ILE A 874 3.77 -14.06 13.74
C ILE A 874 3.07 -15.10 14.64
N GLY A 875 3.84 -15.86 15.43
CA GLY A 875 3.31 -16.95 16.27
C GLY A 875 2.15 -16.55 17.19
N GLY A 876 2.12 -15.31 17.69
CA GLY A 876 1.04 -14.76 18.51
C GLY A 876 -0.19 -14.27 17.74
N ILE A 877 -0.05 -14.01 16.44
CA ILE A 877 -1.07 -13.37 15.60
C ILE A 877 -2.01 -14.44 15.03
N ARG A 878 -3.03 -14.83 15.79
CA ARG A 878 -4.08 -15.76 15.33
C ARG A 878 -5.10 -15.09 14.41
N TRP A 879 -5.83 -15.87 13.63
CA TRP A 879 -6.85 -15.39 12.70
C TRP A 879 -7.94 -14.56 13.40
N GLU A 880 -8.48 -15.06 14.52
CA GLU A 880 -9.54 -14.40 15.30
C GLU A 880 -9.07 -13.10 15.99
N ARG A 881 -7.74 -12.93 16.12
CA ARG A 881 -7.13 -11.66 16.55
C ARG A 881 -7.14 -10.65 15.41
N LEU A 882 -6.80 -11.06 14.19
CA LEU A 882 -6.84 -10.19 13.01
C LEU A 882 -8.27 -9.83 12.57
N GLU A 883 -9.24 -10.73 12.75
CA GLU A 883 -10.66 -10.41 12.50
C GLU A 883 -11.15 -9.26 13.39
N ARG A 884 -10.73 -9.25 14.66
CA ARG A 884 -11.04 -8.22 15.66
C ARG A 884 -10.23 -6.94 15.51
N GLU A 885 -8.90 -7.05 15.45
CA GLU A 885 -7.97 -5.91 15.53
C GLU A 885 -7.61 -5.32 14.15
N SER A 886 -7.88 -6.06 13.05
CA SER A 886 -7.56 -5.73 11.65
C SER A 886 -6.10 -5.42 11.30
N SER A 887 -5.21 -5.13 12.26
CA SER A 887 -3.82 -4.73 12.03
C SER A 887 -2.97 -5.02 13.28
N VAL A 888 -2.07 -6.01 13.23
CA VAL A 888 -1.20 -6.38 14.36
C VAL A 888 0.27 -6.32 13.94
N THR A 889 1.13 -5.70 14.76
CA THR A 889 2.57 -5.54 14.45
C THR A 889 3.36 -6.77 14.88
N TYR A 890 4.35 -7.19 14.07
CA TYR A 890 5.29 -8.26 14.39
C TYR A 890 6.72 -7.71 14.61
N PRO A 891 7.63 -8.44 15.31
CA PRO A 891 7.42 -9.75 15.95
C PRO A 891 6.35 -9.72 17.04
N CYS A 892 5.59 -10.82 17.12
CA CYS A 892 4.54 -11.07 18.09
C CYS A 892 4.48 -12.59 18.34
N LEU A 893 4.89 -13.04 19.54
CA LEU A 893 5.18 -14.46 19.82
C LEU A 893 4.07 -15.18 20.60
N SER A 894 3.20 -14.46 21.31
CA SER A 894 2.06 -15.03 22.04
C SER A 894 0.78 -14.25 21.78
N ALA A 895 -0.38 -14.82 22.14
CA ALA A 895 -1.67 -14.16 21.91
C ALA A 895 -1.79 -12.83 22.68
N ASP A 896 -1.13 -12.73 23.83
CA ASP A 896 -1.11 -11.57 24.73
C ASP A 896 0.00 -10.55 24.41
N ASP A 897 0.89 -10.87 23.46
CA ASP A 897 1.97 -9.99 23.01
C ASP A 897 1.39 -8.83 22.17
N PRO A 898 1.56 -7.56 22.56
CA PRO A 898 1.06 -6.43 21.80
C PRO A 898 1.78 -6.22 20.45
N GLY A 899 2.93 -6.86 20.25
CA GLY A 899 3.80 -6.69 19.10
C GLY A 899 4.83 -5.57 19.31
N ALA A 900 6.01 -5.71 18.70
CA ALA A 900 7.10 -4.74 18.85
C ALA A 900 7.10 -3.70 17.71
N PRO A 901 6.74 -2.41 17.94
CA PRO A 901 6.85 -1.36 16.91
C PRO A 901 8.31 -0.94 16.64
N THR A 902 9.15 -0.94 17.68
CA THR A 902 10.61 -0.81 17.58
C THR A 902 11.24 -2.15 17.92
N VAL A 903 12.13 -2.65 17.06
CA VAL A 903 12.96 -3.84 17.32
C VAL A 903 14.42 -3.46 17.60
N PHE A 904 15.23 -4.47 17.95
CA PHE A 904 16.64 -4.33 18.31
C PHE A 904 16.94 -3.45 19.54
N ILE A 905 16.01 -3.34 20.50
CA ILE A 905 16.22 -2.53 21.72
C ILE A 905 17.39 -3.08 22.55
N GLU A 906 17.43 -4.40 22.79
CA GLU A 906 18.49 -5.04 23.60
C GLU A 906 19.57 -5.73 22.76
N ARG A 907 19.16 -6.51 21.74
CA ARG A 907 20.04 -7.34 20.89
C ARG A 907 19.60 -7.30 19.43
N PHE A 908 20.53 -7.56 18.53
CA PHE A 908 20.26 -7.81 17.11
C PHE A 908 19.90 -9.28 16.85
N ALA A 909 19.41 -9.59 15.64
CA ALA A 909 19.02 -10.94 15.24
C ALA A 909 20.20 -11.76 14.65
N THR A 910 21.40 -11.18 14.67
CA THR A 910 22.67 -11.85 14.34
C THR A 910 23.05 -12.90 15.39
N ALA A 911 23.91 -13.86 15.01
CA ALA A 911 24.29 -14.98 15.87
C ALA A 911 25.01 -14.59 17.19
N ASP A 912 25.66 -13.42 17.25
CA ASP A 912 26.28 -12.87 18.46
C ASP A 912 25.41 -11.79 19.15
N GLY A 913 24.31 -11.39 18.53
CA GLY A 913 23.40 -10.33 18.97
C GLY A 913 23.91 -8.90 18.72
N ARG A 914 24.96 -8.70 17.91
CA ARG A 914 25.59 -7.41 17.59
C ARG A 914 25.40 -7.05 16.11
N VAL A 915 25.46 -5.76 15.76
CA VAL A 915 25.59 -5.35 14.36
C VAL A 915 26.92 -5.85 13.81
N HIS A 916 26.92 -6.56 12.68
CA HIS A 916 28.13 -6.83 11.93
C HIS A 916 28.40 -5.68 10.95
N LEU A 917 29.50 -4.94 11.17
CA LEU A 917 29.90 -3.87 10.26
C LEU A 917 30.67 -4.45 9.08
N VAL A 918 30.23 -4.12 7.87
CA VAL A 918 30.90 -4.51 6.62
C VAL A 918 31.34 -3.23 5.91
N PRO A 919 32.66 -2.99 5.76
CA PRO A 919 33.17 -1.86 4.98
C PRO A 919 32.77 -2.00 3.51
N ALA A 920 32.60 -0.86 2.83
CA ALA A 920 32.11 -0.78 1.46
C ALA A 920 32.90 0.27 0.68
N ASP A 921 33.40 -0.10 -0.49
CA ASP A 921 34.22 0.76 -1.34
C ASP A 921 33.45 1.26 -2.58
N ILE A 922 33.93 2.34 -3.21
CA ILE A 922 33.29 2.91 -4.41
C ILE A 922 33.44 1.94 -5.59
N ILE A 923 32.31 1.38 -6.02
CA ILE A 923 32.16 0.59 -7.25
C ILE A 923 31.32 1.43 -8.23
N PRO A 924 31.84 1.81 -9.42
CA PRO A 924 31.08 2.56 -10.40
C PRO A 924 30.00 1.71 -11.07
N ALA A 925 28.96 2.36 -11.58
CA ALA A 925 27.91 1.78 -12.40
C ALA A 925 28.47 1.08 -13.66
N ASP A 926 27.73 0.09 -14.14
CA ASP A 926 28.13 -0.73 -15.30
C ASP A 926 28.12 0.09 -16.60
N GLU A 927 27.06 0.88 -16.81
CA GLU A 927 26.83 1.61 -18.05
C GLU A 927 26.90 3.14 -17.88
N ARG A 928 28.13 3.65 -17.74
CA ARG A 928 28.42 5.10 -17.65
C ARG A 928 28.27 5.85 -18.98
N PRO A 929 27.88 7.15 -18.95
CA PRO A 929 27.79 7.97 -20.16
C PRO A 929 29.10 8.06 -20.95
N ASP A 930 28.97 8.13 -22.27
CA ASP A 930 30.08 8.29 -23.22
C ASP A 930 29.71 9.28 -24.34
N ALA A 931 30.51 9.31 -25.42
CA ALA A 931 30.31 10.24 -26.53
C ALA A 931 29.06 9.92 -27.38
N ASP A 932 28.62 8.67 -27.42
CA ASP A 932 27.43 8.23 -28.18
C ASP A 932 26.16 8.31 -27.32
N TYR A 933 26.28 8.09 -26.01
CA TYR A 933 25.21 8.07 -25.03
C TYR A 933 25.53 9.00 -23.83
N PRO A 934 25.45 10.34 -24.01
CA PRO A 934 25.97 11.30 -23.03
C PRO A 934 25.04 11.63 -21.83
N PHE A 935 23.81 11.12 -21.78
CA PHE A 935 22.85 11.36 -20.69
C PHE A 935 22.69 10.13 -19.78
N VAL A 936 22.31 10.32 -18.52
CA VAL A 936 21.89 9.25 -17.60
C VAL A 936 20.36 9.12 -17.58
N LEU A 937 19.84 7.92 -17.87
CA LEU A 937 18.45 7.57 -17.62
C LEU A 937 18.23 7.21 -16.14
N ILE A 938 17.27 7.89 -15.52
CA ILE A 938 16.77 7.58 -14.18
C ILE A 938 15.30 7.13 -14.30
N THR A 939 14.99 5.87 -13.97
CA THR A 939 13.59 5.39 -14.00
C THR A 939 12.86 5.60 -12.67
N GLY A 940 11.54 5.80 -12.69
CA GLY A 940 10.76 5.94 -11.45
C GLY A 940 9.23 5.83 -11.59
N ARG A 941 8.50 6.56 -10.72
CA ARG A 941 7.04 6.49 -10.53
C ARG A 941 6.41 7.89 -10.44
N GLN A 942 5.12 7.99 -10.69
CA GLN A 942 4.28 9.14 -10.36
C GLN A 942 3.45 8.89 -9.09
N LEU A 943 2.70 9.90 -8.66
CA LEU A 943 1.77 9.79 -7.53
C LEU A 943 0.48 9.05 -7.94
N GLU A 944 0.10 9.14 -9.21
CA GLU A 944 -1.17 8.68 -9.78
C GLU A 944 -1.07 7.22 -10.16
N HIS A 945 0.07 6.82 -10.73
CA HIS A 945 0.26 5.48 -11.28
C HIS A 945 1.13 4.57 -10.43
N TRP A 946 0.83 3.28 -10.50
CA TRP A 946 1.51 2.27 -9.71
C TRP A 946 2.13 1.17 -10.56
N HIS A 947 3.43 0.93 -10.34
CA HIS A 947 4.19 -0.12 -11.01
C HIS A 947 4.10 0.02 -12.55
N THR A 948 3.81 -1.07 -13.25
CA THR A 948 3.58 -1.18 -14.70
C THR A 948 2.21 -0.64 -15.16
N GLY A 949 1.51 0.13 -14.31
CA GLY A 949 0.26 0.82 -14.66
C GLY A 949 -0.99 -0.06 -14.75
N SER A 950 -0.87 -1.40 -14.73
CA SER A 950 -1.95 -2.35 -15.06
C SER A 950 -3.30 -2.10 -14.35
N MET A 951 -3.27 -1.72 -13.06
CA MET A 951 -4.44 -1.30 -12.29
C MET A 951 -4.76 0.20 -12.47
N THR A 952 -3.76 1.09 -12.34
CA THR A 952 -4.00 2.54 -12.22
C THR A 952 -4.33 3.23 -13.53
N ARG A 953 -3.77 2.79 -14.65
CA ARG A 953 -4.16 3.23 -16.02
C ARG A 953 -5.52 2.65 -16.44
N ARG A 954 -6.16 1.83 -15.58
CA ARG A 954 -7.54 1.31 -15.71
C ARG A 954 -8.51 1.87 -14.67
N ALA A 955 -8.04 2.78 -13.82
CA ALA A 955 -8.86 3.55 -12.89
C ALA A 955 -9.09 4.95 -13.49
N SER A 956 -10.35 5.29 -13.78
CA SER A 956 -10.72 6.45 -14.60
C SER A 956 -10.14 7.77 -14.07
N VAL A 957 -10.22 7.99 -12.77
CA VAL A 957 -9.68 9.18 -12.10
C VAL A 957 -8.16 9.27 -12.21
N LEU A 958 -7.45 8.14 -12.09
CA LEU A 958 -5.98 8.13 -12.10
C LEU A 958 -5.44 8.30 -13.51
N ASP A 959 -6.04 7.62 -14.50
CA ASP A 959 -5.68 7.77 -15.92
C ASP A 959 -6.00 9.19 -16.44
N ALA A 960 -7.08 9.83 -15.96
CA ALA A 960 -7.42 11.21 -16.30
C ALA A 960 -6.49 12.27 -15.67
N LEU A 961 -5.77 11.95 -14.59
CA LEU A 961 -4.82 12.88 -13.95
C LEU A 961 -3.44 12.86 -14.61
N GLU A 962 -2.96 11.71 -15.09
CA GLU A 962 -1.62 11.56 -15.70
C GLU A 962 -1.62 10.71 -17.00
N PRO A 963 -2.47 11.01 -18.00
CA PRO A 963 -2.76 10.11 -19.13
C PRO A 963 -1.57 9.80 -20.05
N MET A 964 -0.50 10.62 -20.03
CA MET A 964 0.56 10.62 -21.04
C MET A 964 1.94 10.28 -20.47
N ALA A 965 2.65 9.38 -21.16
CA ALA A 965 4.06 9.11 -20.89
C ALA A 965 4.93 10.34 -21.16
N THR A 966 5.81 10.69 -20.22
CA THR A 966 6.72 11.84 -20.38
C THR A 966 8.17 11.55 -20.01
N ALA A 967 9.10 12.17 -20.75
CA ALA A 967 10.50 12.29 -20.41
C ALA A 967 10.73 13.64 -19.73
N SER A 968 11.15 13.62 -18.47
CA SER A 968 11.42 14.82 -17.68
C SER A 968 12.87 15.28 -17.81
N LEU A 969 13.07 16.56 -18.10
CA LEU A 969 14.37 17.23 -18.33
C LEU A 969 14.38 18.62 -17.66
N CYS A 970 15.54 19.10 -17.23
CA CYS A 970 15.69 20.46 -16.68
C CYS A 970 15.69 21.54 -17.78
N GLY A 971 15.40 22.79 -17.40
CA GLY A 971 15.38 23.94 -18.32
C GLY A 971 16.65 24.13 -19.16
N ASP A 972 17.83 23.85 -18.59
CA ASP A 972 19.11 24.06 -19.27
C ASP A 972 19.34 23.01 -20.38
N ASP A 973 19.03 21.74 -20.14
CA ASP A 973 19.12 20.68 -21.16
C ASP A 973 18.05 20.84 -22.23
N LEU A 974 16.84 21.31 -21.87
CA LEU A 974 15.82 21.69 -22.84
C LEU A 974 16.33 22.79 -23.79
N GLN A 975 16.95 23.83 -23.23
CA GLN A 975 17.54 24.91 -24.02
C GLN A 975 18.69 24.42 -24.90
N ALA A 976 19.58 23.58 -24.38
CA ALA A 976 20.71 23.02 -25.12
C ALA A 976 20.28 22.10 -26.28
N LEU A 977 19.20 21.34 -26.11
CA LEU A 977 18.61 20.46 -27.13
C LEU A 977 17.64 21.19 -28.09
N GLY A 978 17.34 22.47 -27.84
CA GLY A 978 16.39 23.26 -28.61
C GLY A 978 14.94 22.76 -28.50
N LEU A 979 14.56 22.20 -27.35
CA LEU A 979 13.25 21.63 -27.02
C LEU A 979 12.43 22.58 -26.15
N VAL A 980 11.10 22.42 -26.20
CA VAL A 980 10.16 23.00 -25.23
C VAL A 980 9.29 21.93 -24.59
N ALA A 981 8.67 22.20 -23.45
CA ALA A 981 7.70 21.27 -22.85
C ALA A 981 6.55 21.01 -23.84
N GLY A 982 6.18 19.74 -24.03
CA GLY A 982 5.23 19.28 -25.04
C GLY A 982 5.85 18.76 -26.34
N ASP A 983 7.09 19.15 -26.69
CA ASP A 983 7.81 18.55 -27.83
C ASP A 983 7.98 17.03 -27.64
N VAL A 984 8.21 16.29 -28.73
CA VAL A 984 8.57 14.87 -28.70
C VAL A 984 10.09 14.72 -28.69
N VAL A 985 10.59 13.81 -27.86
CA VAL A 985 11.97 13.32 -27.88
C VAL A 985 12.00 11.81 -28.07
N THR A 986 12.98 11.32 -28.82
CA THR A 986 13.39 9.92 -28.85
C THR A 986 14.54 9.72 -27.87
N VAL A 987 14.35 8.84 -26.88
CA VAL A 987 15.38 8.42 -25.94
C VAL A 987 15.88 7.05 -26.38
N GLN A 988 17.18 6.88 -26.58
CA GLN A 988 17.80 5.64 -27.05
C GLN A 988 18.90 5.17 -26.10
N SER A 989 18.95 3.87 -25.80
CA SER A 989 20.10 3.20 -25.16
C SER A 989 20.77 2.22 -26.13
N ARG A 990 21.77 1.47 -25.65
CA ARG A 990 22.41 0.39 -26.41
C ARG A 990 21.47 -0.80 -26.72
N ARG A 991 20.29 -0.90 -26.09
CA ARG A 991 19.34 -2.03 -26.21
C ARG A 991 18.02 -1.69 -26.92
N GLY A 992 17.64 -0.42 -26.97
CA GLY A 992 16.34 -0.01 -27.51
C GLY A 992 16.12 1.50 -27.52
N GLN A 993 14.93 1.92 -27.96
CA GLN A 993 14.52 3.32 -27.94
C GLN A 993 13.02 3.47 -27.65
N VAL A 994 12.62 4.61 -27.08
CA VAL A 994 11.23 5.03 -26.92
C VAL A 994 11.06 6.49 -27.34
N ALA A 995 9.91 6.85 -27.90
CA ALA A 995 9.56 8.22 -28.24
C ALA A 995 8.36 8.67 -27.39
N LEU A 996 8.50 9.82 -26.73
CA LEU A 996 7.53 10.33 -25.76
C LEU A 996 7.62 11.86 -25.62
N HIS A 997 6.61 12.46 -24.99
CA HIS A 997 6.55 13.91 -24.82
C HIS A 997 7.48 14.40 -23.72
N VAL A 998 8.00 15.61 -23.88
CA VAL A 998 8.97 16.20 -22.96
C VAL A 998 8.25 17.04 -21.90
N ARG A 999 8.58 16.80 -20.62
CA ARG A 999 8.12 17.59 -19.47
C ARG A 999 9.30 18.37 -18.90
N ARG A 1000 9.11 19.64 -18.53
CA ARG A 1000 10.11 20.39 -17.76
C ARG A 1000 10.05 19.97 -16.30
N ASP A 1001 11.21 19.63 -15.76
CA ASP A 1001 11.44 19.30 -14.35
C ASP A 1001 12.84 19.77 -13.96
N ASP A 1002 12.92 20.97 -13.38
CA ASP A 1002 14.19 21.54 -12.90
C ASP A 1002 14.71 20.83 -11.65
N GLY A 1003 13.97 19.85 -11.11
CA GLY A 1003 14.48 18.90 -10.12
C GLY A 1003 15.35 17.80 -10.72
N THR A 1004 15.26 17.50 -12.02
CA THR A 1004 16.12 16.50 -12.66
C THR A 1004 17.53 17.08 -12.94
N PRO A 1005 18.63 16.36 -12.61
CA PRO A 1005 19.98 16.83 -12.88
C PRO A 1005 20.24 17.16 -14.35
N GLN A 1006 21.12 18.14 -14.59
CA GLN A 1006 21.70 18.35 -15.91
C GLN A 1006 22.47 17.09 -16.36
N GLY A 1007 22.32 16.71 -17.62
CA GLY A 1007 22.87 15.46 -18.17
C GLY A 1007 22.07 14.22 -17.75
N ALA A 1008 20.85 14.36 -17.23
CA ALA A 1008 19.98 13.24 -16.90
C ALA A 1008 18.56 13.39 -17.49
N VAL A 1009 17.93 12.26 -17.79
CA VAL A 1009 16.52 12.17 -18.22
C VAL A 1009 15.76 11.25 -17.27
N TYR A 1010 14.59 11.69 -16.81
CA TYR A 1010 13.73 10.88 -15.94
C TYR A 1010 12.51 10.34 -16.68
N ILE A 1011 12.23 9.04 -16.55
CA ILE A 1011 11.07 8.38 -17.18
C ILE A 1011 10.32 7.49 -16.17
N PRO A 1012 8.98 7.66 -16.00
CA PRO A 1012 8.16 6.75 -15.21
C PRO A 1012 7.85 5.44 -15.97
N PHE A 1013 7.96 4.28 -15.33
CA PHE A 1013 7.79 2.97 -16.01
C PHE A 1013 6.33 2.45 -16.08
N ALA A 1014 5.34 3.32 -15.84
CA ALA A 1014 3.91 2.95 -15.79
C ALA A 1014 3.17 2.97 -17.15
N TYR A 1015 3.90 3.17 -18.25
CA TYR A 1015 3.37 3.36 -19.59
C TYR A 1015 3.87 2.23 -20.51
N TYR A 1016 2.96 1.39 -21.00
CA TYR A 1016 3.27 0.28 -21.92
C TYR A 1016 3.63 0.82 -23.32
N GLU A 1017 3.02 1.94 -23.69
CA GLU A 1017 3.19 2.64 -24.96
C GLU A 1017 4.61 3.23 -25.11
N ALA A 1018 5.30 3.50 -24.00
CA ALA A 1018 6.65 4.04 -23.90
C ALA A 1018 7.45 3.35 -22.79
N ALA A 1019 7.49 2.01 -22.81
CA ALA A 1019 8.05 1.18 -21.75
C ALA A 1019 9.54 1.48 -21.46
N ALA A 1020 9.81 2.21 -20.37
CA ALA A 1020 11.16 2.65 -19.99
C ALA A 1020 12.20 1.52 -19.88
N ASN A 1021 11.77 0.30 -19.55
CA ASN A 1021 12.64 -0.87 -19.44
C ASN A 1021 13.16 -1.43 -20.78
N LEU A 1022 12.67 -0.93 -21.92
CA LEU A 1022 13.35 -1.12 -23.23
C LEU A 1022 14.73 -0.44 -23.27
N LEU A 1023 14.99 0.49 -22.36
CA LEU A 1023 16.25 1.22 -22.28
C LEU A 1023 17.21 0.64 -21.24
N THR A 1024 16.73 0.16 -20.09
CA THR A 1024 17.53 -0.17 -18.89
C THR A 1024 18.45 -1.38 -19.09
N ASN A 1025 19.55 -1.43 -18.32
CA ASN A 1025 20.51 -2.53 -18.34
C ASN A 1025 20.12 -3.63 -17.32
N ALA A 1026 20.67 -4.83 -17.51
CA ALA A 1026 20.44 -6.00 -16.66
C ALA A 1026 21.66 -6.38 -15.77
N ALA A 1027 22.62 -5.47 -15.59
CA ALA A 1027 23.79 -5.68 -14.74
C ALA A 1027 23.36 -5.81 -13.27
N LEU A 1028 23.82 -6.86 -12.59
CA LEU A 1028 23.31 -7.28 -11.28
C LEU A 1028 24.26 -6.94 -10.14
N ASP A 1029 23.71 -6.43 -9.04
CA ASP A 1029 24.38 -6.36 -7.74
C ASP A 1029 25.02 -7.72 -7.36
N PRO A 1030 26.33 -7.79 -7.00
CA PRO A 1030 27.01 -9.06 -6.75
C PRO A 1030 26.37 -9.96 -5.69
N PHE A 1031 25.80 -9.37 -4.63
CA PHE A 1031 25.24 -10.08 -3.46
C PHE A 1031 23.72 -10.12 -3.52
N GLY A 1032 23.13 -8.95 -3.68
CA GLY A 1032 21.71 -8.68 -3.66
C GLY A 1032 21.01 -8.96 -4.97
N LYS A 1033 21.73 -9.19 -6.08
CA LYS A 1033 21.27 -9.52 -7.46
C LYS A 1033 20.21 -8.60 -8.07
N ILE A 1034 20.08 -7.35 -7.61
CA ILE A 1034 19.14 -6.38 -8.22
C ILE A 1034 19.76 -5.82 -9.51
N PRO A 1035 19.00 -5.68 -10.60
CA PRO A 1035 19.46 -5.00 -11.82
C PRO A 1035 19.45 -3.47 -11.70
N GLU A 1036 20.38 -2.83 -12.41
CA GLU A 1036 20.61 -1.38 -12.38
C GLU A 1036 19.55 -0.56 -13.14
N PHE A 1037 18.36 -0.42 -12.55
CA PHE A 1037 17.28 0.40 -13.12
C PHE A 1037 17.49 1.92 -12.97
N LYS A 1038 18.40 2.39 -12.10
CA LYS A 1038 18.54 3.81 -11.74
C LYS A 1038 19.61 4.56 -12.54
N TYR A 1039 20.46 3.84 -13.26
CA TYR A 1039 21.60 4.41 -13.94
C TYR A 1039 21.83 3.67 -15.26
N CYS A 1040 21.74 4.37 -16.38
CA CYS A 1040 21.92 3.79 -17.70
C CYS A 1040 22.24 4.91 -18.68
N ALA A 1041 23.35 4.82 -19.39
CA ALA A 1041 23.67 5.79 -20.43
C ALA A 1041 22.65 5.76 -21.59
N VAL A 1042 22.19 6.95 -22.01
CA VAL A 1042 21.24 7.14 -23.11
C VAL A 1042 21.60 8.36 -23.97
N ALA A 1043 21.07 8.38 -25.19
CA ALA A 1043 21.12 9.49 -26.12
C ALA A 1043 19.73 10.11 -26.29
N LEU A 1044 19.67 11.43 -26.41
CA LEU A 1044 18.43 12.19 -26.66
C LEU A 1044 18.45 12.74 -28.09
N ARG A 1045 17.37 12.51 -28.86
CA ARG A 1045 17.20 13.06 -30.21
C ARG A 1045 15.84 13.72 -30.34
N ARG A 1046 15.81 14.95 -30.85
CA ARG A 1046 14.55 15.69 -31.07
C ARG A 1046 13.66 15.00 -32.11
N GLY A 1047 12.37 14.96 -31.83
CA GLY A 1047 11.38 14.30 -32.67
C GLY A 1047 11.34 12.79 -32.46
N GLY A 1048 10.69 12.11 -33.41
CA GLY A 1048 10.22 10.73 -33.28
C GLY A 1048 8.71 10.68 -33.49
N VAL A 1049 8.16 9.46 -33.52
CA VAL A 1049 6.70 9.24 -33.52
C VAL A 1049 6.38 8.58 -32.18
N PRO A 1050 5.74 9.28 -31.22
CA PRO A 1050 5.30 8.63 -30.00
C PRO A 1050 4.24 7.58 -30.37
N ALA A 1051 4.17 6.50 -29.59
CA ALA A 1051 3.05 5.58 -29.73
C ALA A 1051 1.73 6.38 -29.53
N PRO A 1052 0.65 6.04 -30.27
CA PRO A 1052 -0.66 6.62 -30.01
C PRO A 1052 -1.05 6.46 -28.54
N VAL A 1053 -1.90 7.36 -28.03
CA VAL A 1053 -2.30 7.36 -26.61
C VAL A 1053 -3.74 6.82 -26.41
N PRO A 1054 -4.00 5.51 -26.60
CA PRO A 1054 -4.93 4.80 -25.75
C PRO A 1054 -4.15 4.38 -24.49
N GLY A 1055 -4.41 5.08 -23.38
CA GLY A 1055 -4.25 4.45 -22.07
C GLY A 1055 -5.16 3.22 -21.99
N TYR A 1056 -5.06 2.44 -20.91
CA TYR A 1056 -5.97 1.29 -20.76
C TYR A 1056 -7.42 1.73 -20.42
N GLY A 1057 -7.70 3.03 -20.25
CA GLY A 1057 -9.06 3.58 -20.25
C GLY A 1057 -9.78 3.45 -21.62
N PRO A 1058 -11.12 3.63 -21.66
CA PRO A 1058 -11.86 3.61 -22.91
C PRO A 1058 -11.53 4.83 -23.78
N ALA A 1059 -11.33 4.60 -25.08
CA ALA A 1059 -10.84 5.58 -26.07
C ALA A 1059 -11.85 6.68 -26.47
N GLY A 1060 -12.65 7.18 -25.53
CA GLY A 1060 -13.65 8.23 -25.74
C GLY A 1060 -13.69 9.34 -24.67
N GLY A 1061 -12.91 9.24 -23.59
CA GLY A 1061 -12.96 10.24 -22.49
C GLY A 1061 -12.25 11.57 -22.79
N VAL A 1062 -11.12 11.55 -23.51
CA VAL A 1062 -10.20 12.70 -23.65
C VAL A 1062 -10.69 13.78 -24.64
N ALA A 1063 -11.92 13.65 -25.16
CA ALA A 1063 -12.52 14.61 -26.10
C ALA A 1063 -13.66 15.44 -25.50
N ALA A 1064 -13.91 15.33 -24.18
CA ALA A 1064 -15.07 15.91 -23.51
C ALA A 1064 -14.78 16.40 -22.06
N LEU A 1065 -13.56 16.92 -21.83
CA LEU A 1065 -13.20 17.77 -20.69
C LEU A 1065 -12.57 19.06 -21.25
#